data_AF-A0A1G1C482-F1
#
_entry.id   AF-A0A1G1C482-F1
#
_cell.length_a   1.000
_cell.length_b   1.000
_cell.length_c   1.000
_cell.angle_alpha   90.00
_cell.angle_beta   90.00
_cell.angle_gamma   90.00
#
_symmetry.space_group_name_H-M   'P 1'
#
loop_
_entity.id
_entity.type
_entity.pdbx_description
1 polymer ?
#
loop_
_entity_poly.entity_id
_entity_poly.type
_entity_poly.pdbx_seq_one_letter_code
_entity_poly.pdbx_strand_id
1 'polypeptide(L)'
;MGLRTPPVVVAHWLTRGHCTLIRNNWHLLPYEQLLELIGWPAKKLEFALLEEDFLWIKLGKLKPQAEPLRFTPLTPDQVRQTAALRRVARTHFPAGRTARHTEPPFAFYDAFCKPVMRRPPAQRGGPFDLRLIFSYSAVYGDSLLHPELDPYPDGLLARMAEMGVNAVWLPGHLYLMTPWKPDPALSKGWQTRLKNLDLLAKRVARHGMGLYLYLNEPRAIPTSSKTFDVHPEWKGIDYPDLGVRGLCTSNPAVLDLVRDATAGLFRAAPDLAGVFTINMSEWPTHCASRGRKADCPHCANRPTEELIADVVRATADGAHSVKPDARVIVWTWSWHPDWQHQAIDLLPTTVDLMSTSEKGLASRTAGVEVTVGDYSISRVGPSQWSLDMWEHARRRGMRVVAKVMFNSSWELSAVPYLPVVDLVEEHLTKLRKAGATGLMLSWTNGSYPGGNLDLIDKSAADVAVERYGAKAAPQVRKAWSAFSRAFREYPFSVGVVYNAPHNCGPMNLLYATPTGYASTMVQGLPYDNLKGWRNVYPEDVFEDQFRKLSVGWKRGLALLEKAARLVPKAKRANYTELDRMARAAYCHFRSAYLQIVFVRTRDGKLPEKARNAKLVRVLNEEIELAKTLHGLVLQDSRIGFEAANHYSYTANDLKEKVLNCESLREVFGKR
;
A
#
# COMPACT_ATOMS: atom_id res chain seq x y z
N MET A 1 9.82 31.51 11.56
CA MET A 1 9.98 30.50 10.48
C MET A 1 9.15 30.77 9.23
N GLY A 2 8.14 31.66 9.23
CA GLY A 2 7.33 31.90 8.01
C GLY A 2 6.15 30.94 7.85
N LEU A 3 5.85 30.17 8.90
CA LEU A 3 4.66 29.36 9.03
C LEU A 3 3.44 30.22 9.36
N ARG A 4 2.25 29.68 9.06
CA ARG A 4 0.97 30.34 9.34
C ARG A 4 0.70 30.35 10.85
N THR A 5 0.31 31.50 11.37
CA THR A 5 -0.10 31.70 12.76
C THR A 5 -1.47 32.39 12.78
N PRO A 6 -2.51 31.81 13.41
CA PRO A 6 -2.52 30.51 14.09
C PRO A 6 -2.40 29.33 13.10
N PRO A 7 -1.85 28.19 13.53
CA PRO A 7 -1.84 26.98 12.73
C PRO A 7 -3.28 26.49 12.50
N VAL A 8 -3.57 25.99 11.30
CA VAL A 8 -4.83 25.29 11.01
C VAL A 8 -4.52 23.81 10.99
N VAL A 9 -5.05 23.06 11.96
CA VAL A 9 -4.83 21.62 12.09
C VAL A 9 -6.12 20.90 11.74
N VAL A 10 -6.06 19.96 10.81
CA VAL A 10 -7.20 19.11 10.44
C VAL A 10 -7.34 18.01 11.49
N ALA A 11 -8.51 17.87 12.11
CA ALA A 11 -8.75 16.89 13.16
C ALA A 11 -8.49 15.43 12.71
N HIS A 12 -8.69 15.13 11.42
CA HIS A 12 -8.43 13.81 10.83
C HIS A 12 -6.97 13.34 10.95
N TRP A 13 -5.99 14.22 11.21
CA TRP A 13 -4.61 13.79 11.43
C TRP A 13 -4.46 12.86 12.65
N LEU A 14 -5.21 13.07 13.73
CA LEU A 14 -5.12 12.24 14.93
C LEU A 14 -5.80 10.87 14.75
N THR A 15 -6.88 10.82 13.97
CA THR A 15 -7.65 9.59 13.77
C THR A 15 -7.17 8.77 12.58
N ARG A 16 -6.90 9.42 11.43
CA ARG A 16 -6.57 8.80 10.14
C ARG A 16 -5.18 9.14 9.60
N GLY A 17 -4.38 9.91 10.34
CA GLY A 17 -3.03 10.33 9.92
C GLY A 17 -1.95 10.07 10.97
N HIS A 18 -2.25 9.25 11.98
CA HIS A 18 -1.35 9.03 13.12
C HIS A 18 -0.03 8.38 12.70
N CYS A 19 -0.02 7.46 11.72
CA CYS A 19 1.24 6.91 11.18
C CYS A 19 2.17 8.01 10.64
N THR A 20 1.63 9.00 9.92
CA THR A 20 2.40 10.15 9.42
C THR A 20 2.92 11.00 10.57
N LEU A 21 2.10 11.26 11.59
CA LEU A 21 2.52 12.03 12.77
C LEU A 21 3.64 11.33 13.53
N ILE A 22 3.51 10.01 13.75
CA ILE A 22 4.52 9.18 14.41
C ILE A 22 5.82 9.22 13.61
N ARG A 23 5.77 8.96 12.30
CA ARG A 23 6.96 8.93 11.44
C ARG A 23 7.69 10.27 11.43
N ASN A 24 6.97 11.38 11.23
CA ASN A 24 7.60 12.70 11.11
C ASN A 24 8.22 13.17 12.44
N ASN A 25 7.72 12.70 13.58
CA ASN A 25 8.24 13.06 14.90
C ASN A 25 9.15 11.97 15.52
N TRP A 26 9.38 10.86 14.82
CA TRP A 26 10.10 9.69 15.34
C TRP A 26 11.54 10.01 15.78
N HIS A 27 12.21 10.91 15.05
CA HIS A 27 13.57 11.37 15.36
C HIS A 27 13.61 12.62 16.24
N LEU A 28 12.48 13.31 16.40
CA LEU A 28 12.42 14.63 17.03
C LEU A 28 11.96 14.57 18.49
N LEU A 29 11.05 13.65 18.82
CA LEU A 29 10.44 13.58 20.15
C LEU A 29 10.89 12.32 20.90
N PRO A 30 11.08 12.39 22.23
CA PRO A 30 11.13 11.19 23.07
C PRO A 30 9.77 10.47 23.06
N TYR A 31 9.78 9.21 23.50
CA TYR A 31 8.58 8.36 23.49
C TYR A 31 7.43 8.97 24.29
N GLU A 32 7.72 9.56 25.46
CA GLU A 32 6.72 10.20 26.33
C GLU A 32 6.01 11.39 25.65
N GLN A 33 6.78 12.31 25.05
CA GLN A 33 6.20 13.46 24.35
C GLN A 33 5.48 13.06 23.05
N LEU A 34 5.88 11.95 22.44
CA LEU A 34 5.14 11.39 21.31
C LEU A 34 3.75 10.90 21.75
N LEU A 35 3.65 10.25 22.92
CA LEU A 35 2.37 9.81 23.49
C LEU A 35 1.46 11.01 23.84
N GLU A 36 2.04 12.08 24.39
CA GLU A 36 1.32 13.33 24.65
C GLU A 36 0.79 13.97 23.36
N LEU A 37 1.59 14.01 22.30
CA LEU A 37 1.21 14.60 21.01
C LEU A 37 0.01 13.88 20.37
N ILE A 38 0.00 12.55 20.41
CA ILE A 38 -1.08 11.74 19.82
C ILE A 38 -2.25 11.50 20.80
N GLY A 39 -2.06 11.78 22.09
CA GLY A 39 -3.04 11.55 23.15
C GLY A 39 -3.35 10.08 23.39
N TRP A 40 -2.38 9.18 23.21
CA TRP A 40 -2.58 7.72 23.36
C TRP A 40 -1.87 7.15 24.58
N PRO A 41 -2.42 6.11 25.23
CA PRO A 41 -1.69 5.34 26.24
C PRO A 41 -0.61 4.48 25.58
N ALA A 42 0.48 4.19 26.30
CA ALA A 42 1.61 3.39 25.80
C ALA A 42 1.20 2.04 25.20
N LYS A 43 0.26 1.33 25.85
CA LYS A 43 -0.27 0.03 25.37
C LYS A 43 -0.94 0.13 24.00
N LYS A 44 -1.60 1.26 23.70
CA LYS A 44 -2.25 1.47 22.39
C LYS A 44 -1.21 1.69 21.30
N LEU A 45 -0.16 2.46 21.59
CA LEU A 45 0.94 2.66 20.64
C LEU A 45 1.71 1.36 20.38
N GLU A 46 1.97 0.56 21.41
CA GLU A 46 2.60 -0.77 21.27
C GLU A 46 1.77 -1.70 20.38
N PHE A 47 0.46 -1.76 20.60
CA PHE A 47 -0.46 -2.52 19.75
C PHE A 47 -0.41 -2.02 18.29
N ALA A 48 -0.47 -0.70 18.08
CA ALA A 48 -0.40 -0.12 16.74
C ALA A 48 0.94 -0.42 16.04
N LEU A 49 2.06 -0.35 16.76
CA LEU A 49 3.38 -0.67 16.22
C LEU A 49 3.51 -2.12 15.72
N LEU A 50 2.80 -3.06 16.35
CA LEU A 50 2.81 -4.48 16.01
C LEU A 50 1.75 -4.84 14.94
N GLU A 51 0.53 -4.34 15.08
CA GLU A 51 -0.64 -4.80 14.32
C GLU A 51 -0.98 -3.91 13.11
N GLU A 52 -0.58 -2.64 13.10
CA GLU A 52 -0.86 -1.72 11.98
C GLU A 52 0.21 -1.85 10.87
N ASP A 53 0.01 -2.83 9.98
CA ASP A 53 0.80 -3.08 8.77
C ASP A 53 2.33 -2.95 8.98
N PHE A 54 2.86 -3.61 10.01
CA PHE A 54 4.28 -3.63 10.34
C PHE A 54 4.93 -2.26 10.60
N LEU A 55 4.19 -1.30 11.18
CA LEU A 55 4.68 0.05 11.47
C LEU A 55 6.04 0.06 12.20
N TRP A 56 6.27 -0.84 13.16
CA TRP A 56 7.58 -0.98 13.81
C TRP A 56 8.74 -1.26 12.83
N ILE A 57 8.51 -2.12 11.83
CA ILE A 57 9.52 -2.44 10.82
C ILE A 57 9.73 -1.25 9.88
N LYS A 58 8.65 -0.53 9.53
CA LYS A 58 8.70 0.69 8.71
C LYS A 58 9.42 1.85 9.40
N LEU A 59 9.43 1.87 10.73
CA LEU A 59 10.21 2.82 11.53
C LEU A 59 11.66 2.38 11.76
N GLY A 60 12.08 1.24 11.22
CA GLY A 60 13.46 0.75 11.27
C GLY A 60 13.80 -0.06 12.51
N LYS A 61 12.79 -0.56 13.24
CA LYS A 61 12.95 -1.35 14.47
C LYS A 61 13.82 -0.69 15.55
N LEU A 62 13.90 0.64 15.52
CA LEU A 62 14.73 1.42 16.42
C LEU A 62 14.06 2.76 16.69
N LYS A 63 13.94 3.12 17.97
CA LYS A 63 13.61 4.49 18.39
C LYS A 63 14.92 5.19 18.80
N PRO A 64 15.36 6.24 18.09
CA PRO A 64 16.51 7.03 18.50
C PRO A 64 16.25 7.71 19.85
N GLN A 65 17.28 7.81 20.68
CA GLN A 65 17.25 8.61 21.90
C GLN A 65 17.16 10.09 21.50
N ALA A 66 16.08 10.74 21.93
CA ALA A 66 15.82 12.15 21.69
C ALA A 66 15.67 12.85 23.04
N GLU A 67 16.28 14.02 23.18
CA GLU A 67 16.16 14.83 24.39
C GLU A 67 14.75 15.45 24.47
N PRO A 68 14.15 15.54 25.68
CA PRO A 68 12.86 16.18 25.85
C PRO A 68 12.85 17.64 25.38
N LEU A 69 11.93 17.97 24.49
CA LEU A 69 11.76 19.34 24.01
C LEU A 69 11.03 20.16 25.05
N ARG A 70 11.68 21.22 25.53
CA ARG A 70 11.09 22.20 26.45
C ARG A 70 11.08 23.57 25.78
N PHE A 71 10.00 24.32 25.99
CA PHE A 71 9.92 25.67 25.48
C PHE A 71 10.95 26.56 26.20
N THR A 72 11.82 27.19 25.42
CA THR A 72 12.73 28.23 25.88
C THR A 72 12.61 29.46 24.97
N PRO A 73 12.67 30.69 25.52
CA PRO A 73 12.74 31.89 24.70
C PRO A 73 13.98 31.85 23.80
N LEU A 74 13.84 32.32 22.55
CA LEU A 74 14.94 32.34 21.60
C LEU A 74 16.04 33.33 22.04
N THR A 75 17.30 32.91 21.95
CA THR A 75 18.44 33.82 22.11
C THR A 75 18.52 34.81 20.93
N PRO A 76 19.22 35.95 21.06
CA PRO A 76 19.38 36.90 19.96
C PRO A 76 19.92 36.27 18.66
N ASP A 77 20.79 35.27 18.78
CA ASP A 77 21.38 34.53 17.66
C ASP A 77 20.34 33.63 16.99
N GLN A 78 19.55 32.90 17.78
CA GLN A 78 18.45 32.09 17.28
C GLN A 78 17.34 32.93 16.64
N VAL A 79 17.12 34.16 17.12
CA VAL A 79 16.22 35.13 16.48
C VAL A 79 16.73 35.48 15.08
N ARG A 80 18.04 35.77 14.93
CA ARG A 80 18.65 36.06 13.62
C ARG A 80 18.56 34.86 12.68
N GLN A 81 18.87 33.65 13.15
CA GLN A 81 18.74 32.41 12.36
C GLN A 81 17.28 32.15 11.95
N THR A 82 16.32 32.32 12.87
CA THR A 82 14.89 32.17 12.59
C THR A 82 14.39 33.20 11.58
N ALA A 83 14.95 34.41 11.58
CA ALA A 83 14.66 35.44 10.59
C ALA A 83 15.27 35.11 9.21
N ALA A 84 16.47 34.53 9.16
CA ALA A 84 17.07 34.03 7.92
C ALA A 84 16.22 32.90 7.30
N LEU A 85 15.84 31.89 8.10
CA LEU A 85 14.93 30.81 7.66
C LEU A 85 13.60 31.35 7.14
N ARG A 86 13.02 32.34 7.84
CA ARG A 86 11.79 33.01 7.41
C ARG A 86 11.95 33.69 6.04
N ARG A 87 13.11 34.28 5.77
CA ARG A 87 13.40 34.95 4.49
C ARG A 87 13.44 33.93 3.36
N VAL A 88 14.21 32.86 3.52
CA VAL A 88 14.31 31.77 2.54
C VAL A 88 12.93 31.16 2.29
N ALA A 89 12.19 30.82 3.35
CA ALA A 89 10.84 30.28 3.22
C ALA A 89 9.91 31.22 2.45
N ARG A 90 9.96 32.54 2.68
CA ARG A 90 9.14 33.52 1.95
C ARG A 90 9.59 33.73 0.49
N THR A 91 10.88 33.58 0.19
CA THR A 91 11.40 33.67 -1.19
C THR A 91 10.84 32.54 -2.05
N HIS A 92 10.87 31.30 -1.54
CA HIS A 92 10.37 30.14 -2.29
C HIS A 92 8.86 29.97 -2.18
N PHE A 93 8.27 30.39 -1.06
CA PHE A 93 6.84 30.26 -0.77
C PHE A 93 6.26 31.61 -0.29
N PRO A 94 5.96 32.54 -1.21
CA PRO A 94 5.39 33.83 -0.84
C PRO A 94 4.04 33.66 -0.12
N ALA A 95 3.81 34.49 0.90
CA ALA A 95 2.57 34.48 1.67
C ALA A 95 1.41 34.96 0.78
N GLY A 96 0.43 34.10 0.51
CA GLY A 96 -0.68 34.40 -0.41
C GLY A 96 -1.51 33.17 -0.79
N ARG A 97 -2.15 33.20 -1.97
CA ARG A 97 -2.94 32.05 -2.51
C ARG A 97 -2.12 30.76 -2.62
N THR A 98 -0.80 30.85 -2.80
CA THR A 98 0.17 29.74 -2.87
C THR A 98 0.45 29.04 -1.53
N ALA A 99 -0.03 29.60 -0.42
CA ALA A 99 0.13 29.03 0.93
C ALA A 99 -1.18 28.46 1.51
N ARG A 100 -2.29 28.56 0.76
CA ARG A 100 -3.60 28.05 1.19
C ARG A 100 -3.91 26.77 0.46
N HIS A 101 -4.29 25.75 1.22
CA HIS A 101 -4.94 24.57 0.67
C HIS A 101 -6.20 25.02 -0.05
N THR A 102 -6.28 24.79 -1.36
CA THR A 102 -7.58 24.81 -2.06
C THR A 102 -8.36 23.55 -1.73
N GLU A 103 -7.64 22.46 -1.43
CA GLU A 103 -8.20 21.22 -0.91
C GLU A 103 -7.40 20.80 0.35
N PRO A 104 -8.03 20.78 1.55
CA PRO A 104 -7.34 20.38 2.77
C PRO A 104 -7.02 18.87 2.76
N PRO A 105 -6.01 18.41 3.51
CA PRO A 105 -5.77 16.97 3.70
C PRO A 105 -7.05 16.24 4.10
N PHE A 106 -7.24 15.02 3.59
CA PHE A 106 -8.43 14.19 3.76
C PHE A 106 -9.74 14.72 3.13
N ALA A 107 -9.76 15.80 2.35
CA ALA A 107 -11.00 16.27 1.72
C ALA A 107 -11.63 15.24 0.76
N PHE A 108 -10.83 14.34 0.17
CA PHE A 108 -11.35 13.22 -0.61
C PHE A 108 -12.27 12.30 0.21
N TYR A 109 -12.01 12.18 1.52
CA TYR A 109 -12.83 11.36 2.42
C TYR A 109 -14.20 12.00 2.62
N ASP A 110 -14.26 13.31 2.85
CA ASP A 110 -15.52 14.04 2.93
C ASP A 110 -16.33 13.91 1.63
N ALA A 111 -15.65 13.86 0.49
CA ALA A 111 -16.28 13.61 -0.81
C ALA A 111 -16.83 12.17 -0.95
N PHE A 112 -16.23 11.19 -0.28
CA PHE A 112 -16.71 9.81 -0.22
C PHE A 112 -17.86 9.63 0.77
N CYS A 113 -17.92 10.42 1.83
CA CYS A 113 -19.04 10.43 2.76
C CYS A 113 -20.31 11.04 2.16
N LYS A 114 -20.18 11.89 1.12
CA LYS A 114 -21.33 12.49 0.45
C LYS A 114 -22.09 11.45 -0.39
N PRO A 115 -23.42 11.36 -0.25
CA PRO A 115 -24.23 10.47 -1.08
C PRO A 115 -24.17 10.94 -2.54
N VAL A 116 -23.85 10.02 -3.44
CA VAL A 116 -23.87 10.27 -4.90
C VAL A 116 -25.19 9.72 -5.45
N MET A 117 -25.78 10.41 -6.43
CA MET A 117 -26.96 9.88 -7.14
C MET A 117 -26.63 8.49 -7.70
N ARG A 118 -27.39 7.49 -7.27
CA ARG A 118 -27.25 6.10 -7.70
C ARG A 118 -27.46 6.01 -9.21
N ARG A 119 -26.38 5.80 -9.95
CA ARG A 119 -26.48 5.25 -11.31
C ARG A 119 -26.67 3.73 -11.19
N PRO A 120 -27.41 3.12 -12.13
CA PRO A 120 -27.52 1.67 -12.15
C PRO A 120 -26.10 1.08 -12.21
N PRO A 121 -25.81 0.03 -11.42
CA PRO A 121 -24.50 -0.63 -11.46
C PRO A 121 -24.21 -1.02 -12.91
N ALA A 122 -22.94 -0.89 -13.32
CA ALA A 122 -22.51 -1.37 -14.63
C ALA A 122 -23.01 -2.82 -14.83
N GLN A 123 -23.56 -3.13 -16.01
CA GLN A 123 -24.12 -4.45 -16.29
C GLN A 123 -23.09 -5.53 -15.93
N ARG A 124 -23.54 -6.54 -15.16
CA ARG A 124 -22.76 -7.68 -14.66
C ARG A 124 -22.35 -8.68 -15.77
N GLY A 125 -21.99 -8.18 -16.95
CA GLY A 125 -21.79 -8.97 -18.18
C GLY A 125 -20.33 -9.13 -18.62
N GLY A 126 -19.35 -8.91 -17.75
CA GLY A 126 -17.94 -9.08 -18.09
C GLY A 126 -17.43 -10.51 -17.87
N PRO A 127 -16.25 -10.87 -18.41
CA PRO A 127 -15.66 -12.21 -18.25
C PRO A 127 -15.22 -12.53 -16.81
N PHE A 128 -15.23 -11.53 -15.92
CA PHE A 128 -14.83 -11.67 -14.52
C PHE A 128 -16.04 -11.60 -13.60
N ASP A 129 -16.30 -12.69 -12.88
CA ASP A 129 -17.42 -12.87 -11.97
C ASP A 129 -17.16 -12.30 -10.57
N LEU A 130 -15.88 -12.16 -10.19
CA LEU A 130 -15.43 -11.55 -8.94
C LEU A 130 -14.41 -10.44 -9.24
N ARG A 131 -14.60 -9.28 -8.61
CA ARG A 131 -13.75 -8.08 -8.72
C ARG A 131 -13.63 -7.49 -7.33
N LEU A 132 -12.66 -8.01 -6.58
CA LEU A 132 -12.39 -7.73 -5.18
C LEU A 132 -11.42 -6.55 -5.04
N ILE A 133 -11.75 -5.56 -4.21
CA ILE A 133 -10.90 -4.38 -3.99
C ILE A 133 -10.80 -3.99 -2.51
N PHE A 134 -9.66 -3.41 -2.12
CA PHE A 134 -9.48 -2.79 -0.81
C PHE A 134 -9.81 -1.29 -0.87
N SER A 135 -10.43 -0.77 0.19
CA SER A 135 -10.77 0.66 0.28
C SER A 135 -9.54 1.56 0.18
N TYR A 136 -9.68 2.67 -0.55
CA TYR A 136 -8.68 3.73 -0.54
C TYR A 136 -8.58 4.42 0.83
N SER A 137 -9.67 4.48 1.60
CA SER A 137 -9.74 5.25 2.85
C SER A 137 -9.83 4.39 4.11
N ALA A 138 -9.67 3.07 3.99
CA ALA A 138 -9.60 2.22 5.17
C ALA A 138 -8.29 2.46 5.91
N VAL A 139 -8.39 2.75 7.20
CA VAL A 139 -7.24 2.73 8.10
C VAL A 139 -7.01 1.27 8.48
N TYR A 140 -5.77 0.80 8.36
CA TYR A 140 -5.41 -0.53 8.82
C TYR A 140 -5.48 -0.55 10.35
N GLY A 141 -6.39 -1.33 10.92
CA GLY A 141 -6.70 -1.33 12.35
C GLY A 141 -8.11 -1.84 12.65
N ASP A 142 -8.53 -1.77 13.91
CA ASP A 142 -9.83 -2.28 14.37
C ASP A 142 -11.00 -1.33 14.03
N SER A 143 -11.26 -1.21 12.74
CA SER A 143 -12.36 -0.41 12.18
C SER A 143 -13.75 -0.90 12.60
N LEU A 144 -13.86 -2.14 13.11
CA LEU A 144 -15.12 -2.71 13.59
C LEU A 144 -15.45 -2.28 15.02
N LEU A 145 -14.46 -1.92 15.84
CA LEU A 145 -14.70 -1.36 17.17
C LEU A 145 -14.91 0.17 17.14
N HIS A 146 -14.43 0.84 16.09
CA HIS A 146 -14.42 2.28 15.93
C HIS A 146 -15.24 2.72 14.70
N PRO A 147 -16.58 2.82 14.80
CA PRO A 147 -17.46 3.20 13.69
C PRO A 147 -17.09 4.53 13.00
N GLU A 148 -16.43 5.44 13.71
CA GLU A 148 -15.90 6.71 13.21
C GLU A 148 -14.81 6.55 12.13
N LEU A 149 -14.13 5.41 12.10
CA LEU A 149 -13.10 5.06 11.13
C LEU A 149 -13.65 4.43 9.85
N ASP A 150 -14.98 4.45 9.67
CA ASP A 150 -15.74 3.84 8.56
C ASP A 150 -14.88 3.53 7.33
N PRO A 151 -14.56 2.24 7.07
CA PRO A 151 -13.70 1.84 5.97
C PRO A 151 -14.38 1.98 4.60
N TYR A 152 -15.72 2.00 4.57
CA TYR A 152 -16.52 1.98 3.34
C TYR A 152 -17.71 2.96 3.41
N PRO A 153 -17.47 4.27 3.24
CA PRO A 153 -18.54 5.26 3.11
C PRO A 153 -19.44 5.00 1.89
N ASP A 154 -20.73 5.37 1.98
CA ASP A 154 -21.73 5.10 0.93
C ASP A 154 -21.33 5.69 -0.45
N GLY A 155 -20.75 6.88 -0.48
CA GLY A 155 -20.29 7.51 -1.72
C GLY A 155 -19.07 6.84 -2.35
N LEU A 156 -18.23 6.18 -1.54
CA LEU A 156 -17.13 5.34 -2.06
C LEU A 156 -17.70 4.06 -2.69
N LEU A 157 -18.63 3.39 -2.00
CA LEU A 157 -19.27 2.18 -2.49
C LEU A 157 -20.04 2.42 -3.80
N ALA A 158 -20.77 3.54 -3.90
CA ALA A 158 -21.45 3.92 -5.13
C ALA A 158 -20.48 4.10 -6.30
N ARG A 159 -19.36 4.81 -6.10
CA ARG A 159 -18.35 5.01 -7.15
C ARG A 159 -17.65 3.70 -7.53
N MET A 160 -17.38 2.81 -6.58
CA MET A 160 -16.81 1.49 -6.88
C MET A 160 -17.76 0.64 -7.72
N ALA A 161 -19.05 0.63 -7.38
CA ALA A 161 -20.07 -0.09 -8.14
C ALA A 161 -20.26 0.46 -9.58
N GLU A 162 -20.14 1.78 -9.79
CA GLU A 162 -20.15 2.39 -11.12
C GLU A 162 -18.98 1.93 -12.00
N MET A 163 -17.83 1.66 -11.40
CA MET A 163 -16.62 1.18 -12.07
C MET A 163 -16.64 -0.35 -12.27
N GLY A 164 -17.76 -1.01 -11.96
CA GLY A 164 -17.95 -2.44 -12.14
C GLY A 164 -17.30 -3.30 -11.05
N VAL A 165 -16.87 -2.74 -9.92
CA VAL A 165 -16.40 -3.53 -8.75
C VAL A 165 -17.60 -4.21 -8.10
N ASN A 166 -17.46 -5.49 -7.74
CA ASN A 166 -18.54 -6.27 -7.15
C ASN A 166 -18.23 -6.86 -5.76
N ALA A 167 -17.01 -6.67 -5.26
CA ALA A 167 -16.61 -7.17 -3.95
C ALA A 167 -15.59 -6.25 -3.27
N VAL A 168 -15.69 -6.13 -1.95
CA VAL A 168 -14.75 -5.38 -1.11
C VAL A 168 -14.30 -6.24 0.08
N TRP A 169 -13.12 -5.96 0.65
CA TRP A 169 -12.63 -6.72 1.79
C TRP A 169 -12.10 -5.91 2.97
N LEU A 170 -12.10 -6.51 4.16
CA LEU A 170 -11.43 -5.97 5.35
C LEU A 170 -10.63 -7.06 6.08
N PRO A 171 -9.54 -6.71 6.79
CA PRO A 171 -8.89 -7.63 7.71
C PRO A 171 -9.82 -8.02 8.86
N GLY A 172 -9.81 -9.30 9.21
CA GLY A 172 -10.54 -9.85 10.36
C GLY A 172 -9.67 -10.79 11.18
N HIS A 173 -9.89 -10.82 12.50
CA HIS A 173 -9.20 -11.71 13.43
C HIS A 173 -10.24 -12.52 14.19
N LEU A 174 -10.23 -13.86 14.04
CA LEU A 174 -11.28 -14.71 14.60
C LEU A 174 -11.31 -14.62 16.12
N TYR A 175 -10.15 -14.57 16.80
CA TYR A 175 -10.08 -14.46 18.26
C TYR A 175 -10.60 -13.12 18.82
N LEU A 176 -10.71 -12.07 17.99
CA LEU A 176 -11.31 -10.78 18.37
C LEU A 176 -12.81 -10.70 18.05
N MET A 177 -13.28 -11.54 17.13
CA MET A 177 -14.63 -11.48 16.55
C MET A 177 -15.54 -12.60 17.04
N THR A 178 -14.98 -13.65 17.63
CA THR A 178 -15.74 -14.76 18.20
C THR A 178 -15.41 -14.92 19.68
N PRO A 179 -16.33 -15.47 20.51
CA PRO A 179 -16.07 -15.68 21.92
C PRO A 179 -14.91 -16.68 22.09
N TRP A 180 -13.75 -16.17 22.48
CA TRP A 180 -12.58 -16.99 22.73
C TRP A 180 -12.67 -17.58 24.14
N LYS A 181 -13.30 -18.77 24.25
CA LYS A 181 -13.57 -19.43 25.55
C LYS A 181 -12.33 -19.62 26.43
N PRO A 182 -11.13 -20.00 25.91
CA PRO A 182 -9.95 -20.21 26.75
C PRO A 182 -9.37 -18.94 27.38
N ASP A 183 -9.61 -17.79 26.76
CA ASP A 183 -9.15 -16.49 27.25
C ASP A 183 -10.12 -15.38 26.81
N PRO A 184 -11.21 -15.17 27.57
CA PRO A 184 -12.23 -14.20 27.21
C PRO A 184 -11.70 -12.76 27.11
N ALA A 185 -10.56 -12.46 27.74
CA ALA A 185 -9.94 -11.14 27.70
C ALA A 185 -9.44 -10.78 26.29
N LEU A 186 -9.03 -11.77 25.48
CA LEU A 186 -8.61 -11.55 24.10
C LEU A 186 -9.79 -11.13 23.21
N SER A 187 -10.97 -11.72 23.43
CA SER A 187 -12.18 -11.43 22.62
C SER A 187 -12.97 -10.20 23.08
N LYS A 188 -12.41 -9.32 23.92
CA LYS A 188 -13.16 -8.18 24.49
C LYS A 188 -13.75 -7.29 23.38
N GLY A 189 -15.08 -7.15 23.37
CA GLY A 189 -15.81 -6.34 22.39
C GLY A 189 -16.27 -7.10 21.13
N TRP A 190 -16.15 -8.43 21.11
CA TRP A 190 -16.56 -9.25 19.97
C TRP A 190 -18.01 -9.02 19.54
N GLN A 191 -18.96 -8.81 20.47
CA GLN A 191 -20.36 -8.54 20.12
C GLN A 191 -20.53 -7.25 19.31
N THR A 192 -19.82 -6.19 19.71
CA THR A 192 -19.84 -4.91 19.00
C THR A 192 -19.25 -5.05 17.61
N ARG A 193 -18.13 -5.77 17.48
CA ARG A 193 -17.49 -6.02 16.17
C ARG A 193 -18.40 -6.81 15.23
N LEU A 194 -19.05 -7.86 15.71
CA LEU A 194 -19.98 -8.65 14.89
C LEU A 194 -21.21 -7.84 14.46
N LYS A 195 -21.78 -7.04 15.38
CA LYS A 195 -22.90 -6.15 15.03
C LYS A 195 -22.50 -5.13 13.96
N ASN A 196 -21.32 -4.52 14.09
CA ASN A 196 -20.84 -3.55 13.11
C ASN A 196 -20.47 -4.21 11.78
N LEU A 197 -19.97 -5.46 11.80
CA LEU A 197 -19.74 -6.25 10.60
C LEU A 197 -21.05 -6.52 9.85
N ASP A 198 -22.11 -6.94 10.54
CA ASP A 198 -23.42 -7.17 9.94
C ASP A 198 -24.00 -5.89 9.31
N LEU A 199 -23.92 -4.77 10.02
CA LEU A 199 -24.33 -3.46 9.49
C LEU A 199 -23.54 -3.08 8.22
N LEU A 200 -22.23 -3.32 8.23
CA LEU A 200 -21.36 -3.07 7.07
C LEU A 200 -21.70 -4.00 5.90
N ALA A 201 -21.89 -5.30 6.16
CA ALA A 201 -22.24 -6.29 5.14
C ALA A 201 -23.57 -5.94 4.46
N LYS A 202 -24.61 -5.61 5.25
CA LYS A 202 -25.90 -5.12 4.75
C LYS A 202 -25.75 -3.88 3.90
N ARG A 203 -24.93 -2.91 4.35
CA ARG A 203 -24.69 -1.69 3.59
C ARG A 203 -24.04 -1.99 2.24
N VAL A 204 -22.99 -2.80 2.20
CA VAL A 204 -22.30 -3.20 0.96
C VAL A 204 -23.25 -3.97 0.03
N ALA A 205 -24.07 -4.87 0.57
CA ALA A 205 -25.07 -5.62 -0.17
C ALA A 205 -26.13 -4.72 -0.84
N ARG A 206 -26.55 -3.62 -0.19
CA ARG A 206 -27.46 -2.62 -0.80
C ARG A 206 -26.89 -1.92 -2.04
N HIS A 207 -25.58 -1.94 -2.22
CA HIS A 207 -24.90 -1.43 -3.42
C HIS A 207 -24.65 -2.52 -4.47
N GLY A 208 -25.15 -3.74 -4.25
CA GLY A 208 -24.99 -4.87 -5.16
C GLY A 208 -23.59 -5.49 -5.13
N MET A 209 -22.82 -5.23 -4.06
CA MET A 209 -21.47 -5.75 -3.83
C MET A 209 -21.45 -6.75 -2.67
N GLY A 210 -20.43 -7.62 -2.63
CA GLY A 210 -20.19 -8.55 -1.52
C GLY A 210 -19.06 -8.09 -0.59
N LEU A 211 -19.22 -8.29 0.71
CA LEU A 211 -18.16 -8.08 1.70
C LEU A 211 -17.38 -9.38 1.93
N TYR A 212 -16.04 -9.30 1.93
CA TYR A 212 -15.13 -10.41 2.19
C TYR A 212 -14.25 -10.12 3.41
N LEU A 213 -13.95 -11.13 4.22
CA LEU A 213 -12.94 -11.00 5.27
C LEU A 213 -11.62 -11.64 4.87
N TYR A 214 -10.53 -10.94 5.16
CA TYR A 214 -9.20 -11.50 5.12
C TYR A 214 -8.88 -12.18 6.45
N LEU A 215 -8.63 -13.50 6.42
CA LEU A 215 -8.37 -14.31 7.61
C LEU A 215 -7.00 -15.01 7.50
N ASN A 216 -6.11 -14.77 8.48
CA ASN A 216 -4.85 -15.49 8.65
C ASN A 216 -4.95 -16.48 9.80
N GLU A 217 -5.85 -17.44 9.68
CA GLU A 217 -6.26 -18.27 10.79
C GLU A 217 -5.80 -19.73 10.61
N PRO A 218 -5.44 -20.43 11.69
CA PRO A 218 -5.42 -19.96 13.08
C PRO A 218 -4.25 -19.00 13.36
N ARG A 219 -4.52 -17.76 13.74
CA ARG A 219 -3.47 -16.75 13.97
C ARG A 219 -2.75 -17.06 15.27
N ALA A 220 -1.42 -16.90 15.28
CA ALA A 220 -0.65 -16.98 16.52
C ALA A 220 -1.16 -15.98 17.56
N ILE A 221 -1.30 -16.44 18.81
CA ILE A 221 -1.79 -15.64 19.93
C ILE A 221 -0.62 -15.24 20.84
N PRO A 222 -0.75 -14.17 21.64
CA PRO A 222 0.32 -13.74 22.54
C PRO A 222 0.81 -14.87 23.46
N THR A 223 2.12 -14.98 23.66
CA THR A 223 2.71 -16.02 24.53
C THR A 223 2.21 -15.95 25.98
N SER A 224 1.75 -14.76 26.41
CA SER A 224 1.15 -14.48 27.71
C SER A 224 -0.32 -14.86 27.83
N SER A 225 -0.96 -15.39 26.78
CA SER A 225 -2.37 -15.79 26.85
C SER A 225 -2.56 -17.01 27.75
N LYS A 226 -3.62 -16.95 28.56
CA LYS A 226 -4.05 -18.07 29.42
C LYS A 226 -4.51 -19.30 28.65
N THR A 227 -4.75 -19.16 27.35
CA THR A 227 -5.11 -20.28 26.46
C THR A 227 -4.13 -21.44 26.59
N PHE A 228 -2.84 -21.17 26.76
CA PHE A 228 -1.80 -22.19 26.87
C PHE A 228 -1.64 -22.81 28.27
N ASP A 229 -2.21 -22.18 29.28
CA ASP A 229 -2.30 -22.73 30.64
C ASP A 229 -3.49 -23.68 30.74
N VAL A 230 -4.61 -23.33 30.08
CA VAL A 230 -5.83 -24.13 30.03
C VAL A 230 -5.69 -25.31 29.05
N HIS A 231 -5.05 -25.09 27.89
CA HIS A 231 -4.81 -26.10 26.85
C HIS A 231 -3.32 -26.20 26.47
N PRO A 232 -2.48 -26.85 27.29
CA PRO A 232 -1.07 -27.06 26.97
C PRO A 232 -0.82 -27.80 25.65
N GLU A 233 -1.77 -28.65 25.24
CA GLU A 233 -1.74 -29.47 24.03
C GLU A 233 -2.00 -28.68 22.73
N TRP A 234 -2.37 -27.39 22.83
CA TRP A 234 -2.54 -26.51 21.67
C TRP A 234 -1.27 -25.74 21.31
N LYS A 235 -0.22 -25.88 22.13
CA LYS A 235 1.07 -25.20 21.94
C LYS A 235 1.73 -25.63 20.63
N GLY A 236 1.87 -24.68 19.70
CA GLY A 236 2.71 -24.79 18.53
C GLY A 236 4.08 -24.15 18.75
N ILE A 237 4.68 -23.65 17.67
CA ILE A 237 6.01 -23.02 17.69
C ILE A 237 5.95 -21.62 18.32
N ASP A 238 6.98 -21.31 19.11
CA ASP A 238 7.22 -19.98 19.65
C ASP A 238 7.89 -19.05 18.63
N TYR A 239 7.37 -17.83 18.51
CA TYR A 239 7.96 -16.75 17.73
C TYR A 239 8.41 -15.62 18.68
N PRO A 240 9.59 -15.75 19.33
CA PRO A 240 10.09 -14.75 20.28
C PRO A 240 10.18 -13.34 19.69
N ASP A 241 10.59 -13.23 18.42
CA ASP A 241 10.72 -11.93 17.71
C ASP A 241 9.42 -11.14 17.62
N LEU A 242 8.28 -11.83 17.72
CA LEU A 242 6.94 -11.26 17.62
C LEU A 242 6.17 -11.34 18.95
N GLY A 243 6.72 -12.01 19.97
CA GLY A 243 6.03 -12.24 21.26
C GLY A 243 4.76 -13.10 21.16
N VAL A 244 4.62 -13.92 20.09
CA VAL A 244 3.44 -14.76 19.85
C VAL A 244 3.80 -16.25 19.75
N ARG A 245 2.83 -17.11 20.04
CA ARG A 245 2.92 -18.56 19.93
C ARG A 245 1.85 -19.07 18.96
N GLY A 246 2.27 -19.89 18.00
CA GLY A 246 1.37 -20.52 17.04
C GLY A 246 0.48 -21.58 17.69
N LEU A 247 -0.70 -21.80 17.12
CA LEU A 247 -1.58 -22.90 17.52
C LEU A 247 -1.26 -24.15 16.68
N CYS A 248 -1.20 -25.32 17.32
CA CYS A 248 -0.89 -26.56 16.62
C CYS A 248 -2.11 -27.06 15.82
N THR A 249 -2.07 -26.95 14.49
CA THR A 249 -3.13 -27.41 13.59
C THR A 249 -3.21 -28.94 13.44
N SER A 250 -2.24 -29.67 13.98
CA SER A 250 -2.32 -31.14 14.07
C SER A 250 -3.26 -31.61 15.18
N ASN A 251 -3.69 -30.71 16.07
CA ASN A 251 -4.69 -31.01 17.08
C ASN A 251 -6.10 -30.78 16.50
N PRO A 252 -6.97 -31.80 16.41
CA PRO A 252 -8.32 -31.66 15.89
C PRO A 252 -9.14 -30.57 16.60
N ALA A 253 -8.92 -30.36 17.91
CA ALA A 253 -9.64 -29.35 18.67
C ALA A 253 -9.37 -27.91 18.17
N VAL A 254 -8.16 -27.65 17.65
CA VAL A 254 -7.82 -26.34 17.06
C VAL A 254 -8.51 -26.16 15.71
N LEU A 255 -8.64 -27.24 14.92
CA LEU A 255 -9.37 -27.19 13.64
C LEU A 255 -10.88 -27.02 13.86
N ASP A 256 -11.45 -27.70 14.86
CA ASP A 256 -12.85 -27.53 15.25
C ASP A 256 -13.12 -26.12 15.76
N LEU A 257 -12.18 -25.52 16.51
CA LEU A 257 -12.27 -24.12 16.93
C LEU A 257 -12.33 -23.17 15.72
N VAL A 258 -11.48 -23.37 14.71
CA VAL A 258 -11.50 -22.55 13.47
C VAL A 258 -12.81 -22.74 12.71
N ARG A 259 -13.30 -23.97 12.60
CA ARG A 259 -14.58 -24.31 11.97
C ARG A 259 -15.75 -23.62 12.68
N ASP A 260 -15.84 -23.76 14.01
CA ASP A 260 -16.90 -23.19 14.83
C ASP A 260 -16.87 -21.66 14.84
N ALA A 261 -15.67 -21.07 14.91
CA ALA A 261 -15.50 -19.62 14.86
C ALA A 261 -15.93 -19.06 13.49
N THR A 262 -15.56 -19.74 12.41
CA THR A 262 -15.98 -19.35 11.06
C THR A 262 -17.49 -19.49 10.89
N ALA A 263 -18.09 -20.59 11.37
CA ALA A 263 -19.54 -20.75 11.35
C ALA A 263 -20.26 -19.66 12.19
N GLY A 264 -19.74 -19.34 13.38
CA GLY A 264 -20.26 -18.27 14.23
C GLY A 264 -20.25 -16.90 13.54
N LEU A 265 -19.19 -16.60 12.80
CA LEU A 265 -19.07 -15.38 12.00
C LEU A 265 -20.17 -15.28 10.93
N PHE A 266 -20.36 -16.33 10.12
CA PHE A 266 -21.38 -16.35 9.07
C PHE A 266 -22.81 -16.36 9.62
N ARG A 267 -23.05 -16.92 10.82
CA ARG A 267 -24.35 -16.82 11.51
C ARG A 267 -24.64 -15.39 11.98
N ALA A 268 -23.62 -14.69 12.47
CA ALA A 268 -23.76 -13.33 12.97
C ALA A 268 -23.91 -12.29 11.84
N ALA A 269 -23.31 -12.53 10.67
CA ALA A 269 -23.38 -11.67 9.51
C ALA A 269 -23.79 -12.47 8.24
N PRO A 270 -25.10 -12.75 8.05
CA PRO A 270 -25.58 -13.58 6.95
C PRO A 270 -25.33 -12.98 5.56
N ASP A 271 -25.23 -11.65 5.47
CA ASP A 271 -24.95 -10.91 4.24
C ASP A 271 -23.45 -10.91 3.85
N LEU A 272 -22.57 -11.53 4.66
CA LEU A 272 -21.17 -11.71 4.29
C LEU A 272 -21.05 -12.60 3.04
N ALA A 273 -20.31 -12.15 2.04
CA ALA A 273 -20.22 -12.84 0.75
C ALA A 273 -19.16 -13.95 0.75
N GLY A 274 -18.11 -13.81 1.56
CA GLY A 274 -17.04 -14.78 1.60
C GLY A 274 -15.88 -14.42 2.50
N VAL A 275 -14.83 -15.23 2.43
CA VAL A 275 -13.55 -15.02 3.11
C VAL A 275 -12.41 -15.37 2.17
N PHE A 276 -11.25 -14.77 2.38
CA PHE A 276 -10.03 -15.22 1.74
C PHE A 276 -8.90 -15.36 2.76
N THR A 277 -7.99 -16.30 2.50
CA THR A 277 -6.93 -16.66 3.45
C THR A 277 -5.55 -16.58 2.82
N ILE A 278 -4.58 -16.10 3.60
CA ILE A 278 -3.16 -16.36 3.37
C ILE A 278 -2.71 -17.30 4.48
N ASN A 279 -2.25 -18.47 4.08
CA ASN A 279 -1.85 -19.54 4.98
C ASN A 279 -0.33 -19.61 5.18
N MET A 280 0.47 -18.83 4.45
CA MET A 280 1.94 -18.85 4.54
C MET A 280 2.53 -17.43 4.66
N SER A 281 3.69 -17.31 5.33
CA SER A 281 4.57 -16.13 5.46
C SER A 281 4.11 -14.97 6.36
N GLU A 282 2.97 -14.32 6.09
CA GLU A 282 2.66 -13.01 6.67
C GLU A 282 2.64 -13.01 8.21
N TRP A 283 1.65 -13.70 8.78
CA TRP A 283 1.56 -13.99 10.19
C TRP A 283 1.67 -15.49 10.41
N PRO A 284 2.22 -15.96 11.55
CA PRO A 284 2.28 -17.39 11.81
C PRO A 284 0.87 -17.96 11.97
N THR A 285 0.48 -18.84 11.06
CA THR A 285 -0.81 -19.54 11.05
C THR A 285 -0.65 -20.96 11.60
N HIS A 286 0.16 -21.76 10.93
CA HIS A 286 0.55 -23.11 11.33
C HIS A 286 2.07 -23.24 11.47
N CYS A 287 2.54 -24.35 12.01
CA CYS A 287 3.98 -24.57 12.27
C CYS A 287 4.86 -24.44 11.00
N ALA A 288 4.33 -24.79 9.83
CA ALA A 288 5.04 -24.64 8.55
C ALA A 288 4.97 -23.22 7.91
N SER A 289 4.15 -22.30 8.44
CA SER A 289 3.86 -21.01 7.80
C SER A 289 5.09 -20.12 7.58
N ARG A 290 6.12 -20.24 8.43
CA ARG A 290 7.42 -19.56 8.30
C ARG A 290 8.60 -20.52 8.15
N GLY A 291 8.36 -21.75 7.68
CA GLY A 291 9.42 -22.73 7.42
C GLY A 291 10.08 -23.33 8.66
N ARG A 292 9.55 -23.11 9.86
CA ARG A 292 10.10 -23.63 11.13
C ARG A 292 9.48 -24.94 11.61
N LYS A 293 8.83 -25.67 10.70
CA LYS A 293 8.11 -26.92 10.97
C LYS A 293 8.92 -27.95 11.78
N ALA A 294 10.23 -28.00 11.57
CA ALA A 294 11.15 -28.91 12.25
C ALA A 294 11.21 -28.71 13.77
N ASP A 295 10.88 -27.51 14.27
CA ASP A 295 10.94 -27.17 15.68
C ASP A 295 9.72 -27.68 16.48
N CYS A 296 8.73 -28.26 15.79
CA CYS A 296 7.51 -28.76 16.42
C CYS A 296 7.50 -30.31 16.45
N PRO A 297 7.43 -30.94 17.65
CA PRO A 297 7.48 -32.41 17.77
C PRO A 297 6.29 -33.12 17.12
N HIS A 298 5.14 -32.45 16.97
CA HIS A 298 3.94 -33.03 16.35
C HIS A 298 3.86 -32.82 14.84
N CYS A 299 4.40 -31.70 14.34
CA CYS A 299 4.27 -31.31 12.94
C CYS A 299 5.50 -31.64 12.09
N ALA A 300 6.64 -32.02 12.71
CA ALA A 300 7.88 -32.32 12.00
C ALA A 300 7.70 -33.38 10.88
N ASN A 301 6.93 -34.43 11.14
CA ASN A 301 6.75 -35.56 10.22
C ASN A 301 5.56 -35.42 9.25
N ARG A 302 4.68 -34.42 9.42
CA ARG A 302 3.48 -34.25 8.58
C ARG A 302 3.75 -33.39 7.35
N PRO A 303 3.37 -33.76 6.13
CA PRO A 303 3.60 -32.91 4.95
C PRO A 303 2.95 -31.52 5.07
N THR A 304 3.55 -30.51 4.42
CA THR A 304 3.11 -29.10 4.54
C THR A 304 1.76 -28.87 3.87
N GLU A 305 1.57 -29.52 2.72
CA GLU A 305 0.36 -29.53 1.90
C GLU A 305 -0.86 -30.05 2.67
N GLU A 306 -0.69 -31.05 3.53
CA GLU A 306 -1.78 -31.54 4.40
C GLU A 306 -2.18 -30.52 5.45
N LEU A 307 -1.22 -29.89 6.13
CA LEU A 307 -1.50 -28.88 7.16
C LEU A 307 -2.25 -27.69 6.58
N ILE A 308 -1.88 -27.28 5.36
CA ILE A 308 -2.57 -26.25 4.59
C ILE A 308 -4.00 -26.68 4.27
N ALA A 309 -4.16 -27.90 3.73
CA ALA A 309 -5.47 -28.40 3.35
C ALA A 309 -6.40 -28.60 4.54
N ASP A 310 -5.89 -29.03 5.70
CA ASP A 310 -6.64 -29.15 6.96
C ASP A 310 -7.24 -27.83 7.40
N VAL A 311 -6.43 -26.76 7.42
CA VAL A 311 -6.88 -25.42 7.80
C VAL A 311 -7.91 -24.88 6.81
N VAL A 312 -7.64 -25.01 5.51
CA VAL A 312 -8.57 -24.53 4.48
C VAL A 312 -9.89 -25.30 4.54
N ARG A 313 -9.85 -26.63 4.75
CA ARG A 313 -11.06 -27.45 4.95
C ARG A 313 -11.85 -26.98 6.15
N ALA A 314 -11.21 -26.78 7.30
CA ALA A 314 -11.89 -26.31 8.51
C ALA A 314 -12.59 -24.96 8.28
N THR A 315 -11.92 -24.01 7.62
CA THR A 315 -12.52 -22.72 7.25
C THR A 315 -13.67 -22.89 6.25
N ALA A 316 -13.50 -23.70 5.21
CA ALA A 316 -14.51 -23.93 4.19
C ALA A 316 -15.75 -24.63 4.76
N ASP A 317 -15.57 -25.69 5.53
CA ASP A 317 -16.66 -26.41 6.22
C ASP A 317 -17.43 -25.47 7.15
N GLY A 318 -16.71 -24.63 7.92
CA GLY A 318 -17.32 -23.65 8.81
C GLY A 318 -18.20 -22.65 8.05
N ALA A 319 -17.69 -22.09 6.95
CA ALA A 319 -18.44 -21.16 6.10
C ALA A 319 -19.64 -21.82 5.41
N HIS A 320 -19.42 -22.96 4.75
CA HIS A 320 -20.42 -23.66 3.95
C HIS A 320 -21.51 -24.34 4.79
N SER A 321 -21.22 -24.69 6.05
CA SER A 321 -22.23 -25.20 6.98
C SER A 321 -23.38 -24.22 7.25
N VAL A 322 -23.11 -22.92 7.14
CA VAL A 322 -24.10 -21.85 7.37
C VAL A 322 -24.56 -21.25 6.06
N LYS A 323 -23.64 -21.04 5.12
CA LYS A 323 -23.90 -20.43 3.82
C LYS A 323 -23.19 -21.23 2.71
N PRO A 324 -23.88 -22.18 2.07
CA PRO A 324 -23.31 -23.00 1.00
C PRO A 324 -22.74 -22.18 -0.17
N ASP A 325 -23.35 -21.02 -0.45
CA ASP A 325 -22.93 -20.12 -1.53
C ASP A 325 -21.76 -19.18 -1.17
N ALA A 326 -21.23 -19.26 0.06
CA ALA A 326 -20.12 -18.41 0.48
C ALA A 326 -18.85 -18.72 -0.32
N ARG A 327 -18.19 -17.68 -0.84
CA ARG A 327 -16.93 -17.85 -1.56
C ARG A 327 -15.77 -17.90 -0.56
N VAL A 328 -15.03 -19.00 -0.57
CA VAL A 328 -13.79 -19.16 0.20
C VAL A 328 -12.62 -19.14 -0.78
N ILE A 329 -11.76 -18.14 -0.68
CA ILE A 329 -10.66 -17.93 -1.63
C ILE A 329 -9.33 -18.22 -0.93
N VAL A 330 -8.54 -19.13 -1.48
CA VAL A 330 -7.22 -19.50 -0.92
C VAL A 330 -6.14 -18.80 -1.72
N TRP A 331 -5.41 -17.87 -1.11
CA TRP A 331 -4.28 -17.22 -1.77
C TRP A 331 -3.00 -18.02 -1.59
N THR A 332 -2.42 -18.45 -2.70
CA THR A 332 -1.17 -19.26 -2.75
C THR A 332 0.11 -18.44 -2.53
N TRP A 333 -0.02 -17.31 -1.85
CA TRP A 333 1.12 -16.47 -1.50
C TRP A 333 2.14 -17.28 -0.70
N SER A 334 3.41 -17.17 -1.06
CA SER A 334 4.51 -17.92 -0.44
C SER A 334 4.46 -19.47 -0.52
N TRP A 335 3.64 -20.04 -1.41
CA TRP A 335 3.71 -21.49 -1.71
C TRP A 335 4.96 -21.84 -2.53
N HIS A 336 5.49 -23.06 -2.33
CA HIS A 336 6.71 -23.59 -2.96
C HIS A 336 6.37 -24.50 -4.16
N PRO A 337 7.21 -24.59 -5.22
CA PRO A 337 6.88 -25.35 -6.42
C PRO A 337 6.81 -26.86 -6.14
N ASP A 338 7.60 -27.34 -5.18
CA ASP A 338 7.72 -28.77 -4.90
C ASP A 338 6.42 -29.41 -4.41
N TRP A 339 5.57 -28.66 -3.69
CA TRP A 339 4.36 -29.19 -3.06
C TRP A 339 3.07 -28.47 -3.46
N GLN A 340 3.13 -27.34 -4.18
CA GLN A 340 1.93 -26.55 -4.49
C GLN A 340 0.85 -27.34 -5.25
N HIS A 341 1.21 -28.25 -6.17
CA HIS A 341 0.23 -29.06 -6.90
C HIS A 341 -0.43 -30.09 -6.00
N GLN A 342 0.34 -30.73 -5.12
CA GLN A 342 -0.19 -31.68 -4.13
C GLN A 342 -1.12 -30.98 -3.13
N ALA A 343 -0.78 -29.76 -2.71
CA ALA A 343 -1.67 -28.94 -1.91
C ALA A 343 -2.98 -28.67 -2.65
N ILE A 344 -2.93 -28.27 -3.93
CA ILE A 344 -4.13 -28.07 -4.74
C ILE A 344 -4.95 -29.36 -4.84
N ASP A 345 -4.33 -30.53 -4.98
CA ASP A 345 -5.04 -31.83 -5.06
C ASP A 345 -5.81 -32.18 -3.78
N LEU A 346 -5.32 -31.75 -2.62
CA LEU A 346 -5.95 -31.97 -1.32
C LEU A 346 -7.04 -30.93 -0.97
N LEU A 347 -7.12 -29.82 -1.70
CA LEU A 347 -8.14 -28.79 -1.46
C LEU A 347 -9.54 -29.25 -1.87
N PRO A 348 -10.61 -28.80 -1.18
CA PRO A 348 -11.98 -28.96 -1.64
C PRO A 348 -12.20 -28.27 -2.99
N THR A 349 -13.02 -28.84 -3.86
CA THR A 349 -13.37 -28.20 -5.16
C THR A 349 -14.29 -26.99 -4.99
N THR A 350 -14.86 -26.79 -3.80
CA THR A 350 -15.73 -25.66 -3.44
C THR A 350 -14.98 -24.36 -3.16
N VAL A 351 -13.65 -24.38 -3.06
CA VAL A 351 -12.83 -23.18 -2.82
C VAL A 351 -12.28 -22.60 -4.13
N ASP A 352 -12.06 -21.30 -4.14
CA ASP A 352 -11.47 -20.58 -5.26
C ASP A 352 -9.97 -20.45 -5.04
N LEU A 353 -9.16 -20.75 -6.06
CA LEU A 353 -7.70 -20.61 -5.96
C LEU A 353 -7.27 -19.23 -6.44
N MET A 354 -6.62 -18.45 -5.57
CA MET A 354 -6.05 -17.14 -5.92
C MET A 354 -4.53 -17.22 -6.04
N SER A 355 -3.97 -16.70 -7.13
CA SER A 355 -2.53 -16.50 -7.29
C SER A 355 -2.22 -15.09 -7.74
N THR A 356 -1.06 -14.57 -7.31
CA THR A 356 -0.51 -13.30 -7.82
C THR A 356 -0.10 -13.51 -9.27
N SER A 357 -0.67 -12.71 -10.18
CA SER A 357 -0.47 -12.93 -11.62
C SER A 357 1.01 -12.87 -12.02
N GLU A 358 1.78 -11.98 -11.42
CA GLU A 358 3.16 -11.69 -11.79
C GLU A 358 4.19 -12.55 -11.03
N LYS A 359 3.77 -13.32 -10.01
CA LYS A 359 4.68 -14.10 -9.15
C LYS A 359 5.47 -15.11 -9.96
N GLY A 360 6.80 -15.07 -9.84
CA GLY A 360 7.68 -15.97 -10.59
C GLY A 360 7.99 -15.52 -12.01
N LEU A 361 7.54 -14.33 -12.44
CA LEU A 361 7.90 -13.80 -13.76
C LEU A 361 9.38 -13.43 -13.78
N ALA A 362 10.19 -14.17 -14.55
CA ALA A 362 11.56 -13.80 -14.84
C ALA A 362 11.56 -12.55 -15.73
N SER A 363 12.15 -11.46 -15.24
CA SER A 363 12.27 -10.22 -15.97
C SER A 363 13.74 -9.81 -16.04
N ARG A 364 14.23 -9.52 -17.25
CA ARG A 364 15.57 -8.98 -17.45
C ARG A 364 15.49 -7.46 -17.60
N THR A 365 15.93 -6.74 -16.58
CA THR A 365 15.97 -5.26 -16.62
C THR A 365 17.42 -4.82 -16.68
N ALA A 366 17.80 -4.14 -17.76
CA ALA A 366 19.15 -3.61 -17.96
C ALA A 366 20.28 -4.65 -17.74
N GLY A 367 20.04 -5.88 -18.20
CA GLY A 367 21.01 -6.97 -18.10
C GLY A 367 20.92 -7.80 -16.82
N VAL A 368 20.21 -7.35 -15.79
CA VAL A 368 20.01 -8.08 -14.52
C VAL A 368 18.73 -8.89 -14.57
N GLU A 369 18.84 -10.19 -14.30
CA GLU A 369 17.69 -11.07 -14.14
C GLU A 369 17.09 -10.91 -12.74
N VAL A 370 15.81 -10.60 -12.68
CA VAL A 370 15.05 -10.47 -11.44
C VAL A 370 13.76 -11.24 -11.59
N THR A 371 13.45 -12.05 -10.57
CA THR A 371 12.16 -12.71 -10.46
C THR A 371 11.18 -11.77 -9.77
N VAL A 372 10.06 -11.50 -10.44
CA VAL A 372 8.98 -10.69 -9.86
C VAL A 372 8.28 -11.49 -8.76
N GLY A 373 8.21 -10.93 -7.56
CA GLY A 373 7.49 -11.53 -6.42
C GLY A 373 6.04 -11.08 -6.37
N ASP A 374 5.82 -9.79 -6.09
CA ASP A 374 4.50 -9.15 -6.03
C ASP A 374 4.59 -7.65 -6.29
N TYR A 375 3.45 -6.99 -6.51
CA TYR A 375 3.29 -5.54 -6.60
C TYR A 375 3.89 -4.93 -7.87
N SER A 376 3.73 -5.60 -9.01
CA SER A 376 4.21 -5.09 -10.30
C SER A 376 3.06 -4.63 -11.20
N ILE A 377 3.17 -3.39 -11.65
CA ILE A 377 2.46 -2.80 -12.80
C ILE A 377 3.44 -2.69 -13.98
N SER A 378 4.74 -2.46 -13.72
CA SER A 378 5.76 -2.33 -14.78
C SER A 378 5.99 -3.63 -15.55
N ARG A 379 5.78 -4.77 -14.89
CA ARG A 379 5.90 -6.11 -15.47
C ARG A 379 4.53 -6.74 -15.59
N VAL A 380 4.13 -6.94 -16.84
CA VAL A 380 2.83 -7.48 -17.19
C VAL A 380 2.86 -9.00 -17.09
N GLY A 381 2.14 -9.55 -16.11
CA GLY A 381 1.86 -10.99 -16.01
C GLY A 381 0.87 -11.50 -17.08
N PRO A 382 0.41 -12.75 -16.99
CA PRO A 382 0.74 -13.74 -15.98
C PRO A 382 2.09 -14.42 -16.22
N SER A 383 2.71 -14.90 -15.14
CA SER A 383 3.89 -15.76 -15.19
C SER A 383 3.54 -17.21 -15.56
N GLN A 384 4.52 -17.98 -16.05
CA GLN A 384 4.33 -19.41 -16.28
C GLN A 384 3.92 -20.14 -14.99
N TRP A 385 4.51 -19.74 -13.86
CA TRP A 385 4.16 -20.25 -12.54
C TRP A 385 2.66 -20.17 -12.24
N SER A 386 2.07 -18.99 -12.42
CA SER A 386 0.65 -18.80 -12.13
C SER A 386 -0.24 -19.51 -13.16
N LEU A 387 0.20 -19.59 -14.42
CA LEU A 387 -0.50 -20.36 -15.44
C LEU A 387 -0.56 -21.85 -15.11
N ASP A 388 0.56 -22.45 -14.70
CA ASP A 388 0.64 -23.88 -14.36
C ASP A 388 -0.33 -24.23 -13.21
N MET A 389 -0.36 -23.39 -12.18
CA MET A 389 -1.27 -23.57 -11.05
C MET A 389 -2.74 -23.41 -11.44
N TRP A 390 -3.04 -22.41 -12.27
CA TRP A 390 -4.40 -22.15 -12.72
C TRP A 390 -4.91 -23.27 -13.63
N GLU A 391 -4.05 -23.81 -14.49
CA GLU A 391 -4.39 -24.97 -15.30
C GLU A 391 -4.67 -26.19 -14.43
N HIS A 392 -3.82 -26.46 -13.43
CA HIS A 392 -4.02 -27.57 -12.49
C HIS A 392 -5.33 -27.43 -11.70
N ALA A 393 -5.63 -26.24 -11.17
CA ALA A 393 -6.88 -25.96 -10.45
C ALA A 393 -8.12 -26.13 -11.35
N ARG A 394 -8.03 -25.67 -12.61
CA ARG A 394 -9.11 -25.82 -13.59
C ARG A 394 -9.38 -27.27 -13.96
N ARG A 395 -8.35 -28.13 -14.04
CA ARG A 395 -8.53 -29.58 -14.26
C ARG A 395 -9.35 -30.23 -13.14
N ARG A 396 -9.29 -29.69 -11.92
CA ARG A 396 -10.13 -30.12 -10.78
C ARG A 396 -11.51 -29.44 -10.73
N GLY A 397 -11.83 -28.57 -11.69
CA GLY A 397 -13.09 -27.83 -11.75
C GLY A 397 -13.16 -26.62 -10.80
N MET A 398 -12.03 -26.19 -10.24
CA MET A 398 -11.99 -25.04 -9.33
C MET A 398 -12.00 -23.71 -10.10
N ARG A 399 -12.55 -22.66 -9.48
CA ARG A 399 -12.47 -21.29 -10.00
C ARG A 399 -11.10 -20.69 -9.70
N VAL A 400 -10.68 -19.75 -10.55
CA VAL A 400 -9.36 -19.15 -10.51
C VAL A 400 -9.47 -17.63 -10.38
N VAL A 401 -8.80 -17.10 -9.37
CA VAL A 401 -8.73 -15.66 -9.09
C VAL A 401 -7.30 -15.16 -9.31
N ALA A 402 -7.15 -14.07 -10.05
CA ALA A 402 -5.86 -13.41 -10.24
C ALA A 402 -5.74 -12.19 -9.33
N LYS A 403 -4.72 -12.18 -8.47
CA LYS A 403 -4.33 -10.97 -7.73
C LYS A 403 -3.46 -10.11 -8.63
N VAL A 404 -3.87 -8.85 -8.80
CA VAL A 404 -3.29 -7.85 -9.70
C VAL A 404 -3.31 -6.47 -9.05
N MET A 405 -2.51 -5.55 -9.56
CA MET A 405 -2.50 -4.15 -9.12
C MET A 405 -2.76 -3.29 -10.35
N PHE A 406 -3.90 -2.61 -10.47
CA PHE A 406 -4.19 -1.81 -11.67
C PHE A 406 -4.01 -0.31 -11.49
N ASN A 407 -4.37 0.24 -10.32
CA ASN A 407 -4.27 1.68 -10.08
C ASN A 407 -2.90 2.07 -9.52
N SER A 408 -2.55 1.51 -8.37
CA SER A 408 -1.31 1.80 -7.67
C SER A 408 -0.69 0.50 -7.17
N SER A 409 0.64 0.47 -7.14
CA SER A 409 1.44 -0.58 -6.51
C SER A 409 2.48 0.08 -5.61
N TRP A 410 3.27 -0.70 -4.89
CA TRP A 410 4.40 -0.16 -4.13
C TRP A 410 5.53 0.41 -5.03
N GLU A 411 5.43 0.28 -6.36
CA GLU A 411 6.33 0.97 -7.30
C GLU A 411 6.09 2.48 -7.34
N LEU A 412 4.88 2.93 -6.98
CA LEU A 412 4.58 4.32 -6.61
C LEU A 412 3.19 4.38 -5.96
N SER A 413 3.12 4.26 -4.64
CA SER A 413 1.86 4.25 -3.90
C SER A 413 1.41 5.62 -3.40
N ALA A 414 2.28 6.64 -3.53
CA ALA A 414 1.97 8.03 -3.16
C ALA A 414 1.04 8.76 -4.15
N VAL A 415 0.55 8.08 -5.19
CA VAL A 415 -0.46 8.63 -6.11
C VAL A 415 -1.66 7.68 -6.20
N PRO A 416 -2.89 8.21 -6.30
CA PRO A 416 -4.12 7.43 -6.46
C PRO A 416 -4.12 6.40 -7.58
N TYR A 417 -3.53 6.75 -8.73
CA TYR A 417 -3.36 5.85 -9.86
C TYR A 417 -2.20 6.29 -10.76
N LEU A 418 -1.59 5.32 -11.46
CA LEU A 418 -0.57 5.55 -12.47
C LEU A 418 -1.18 5.53 -13.88
N PRO A 419 -0.95 6.57 -14.73
CA PRO A 419 -1.52 6.64 -16.07
C PRO A 419 -0.77 5.77 -17.10
N VAL A 420 -0.61 4.48 -16.79
CA VAL A 420 0.09 3.45 -17.59
C VAL A 420 -0.91 2.46 -18.22
N VAL A 421 -1.91 3.03 -18.88
CA VAL A 421 -3.10 2.32 -19.40
C VAL A 421 -2.75 1.14 -20.31
N ASP A 422 -1.74 1.27 -21.17
CA ASP A 422 -1.37 0.22 -22.13
C ASP A 422 -0.84 -1.05 -21.41
N LEU A 423 -0.16 -0.89 -20.26
CA LEU A 423 0.31 -2.05 -19.47
C LEU A 423 -0.86 -2.80 -18.85
N VAL A 424 -1.83 -2.05 -18.31
CA VAL A 424 -3.03 -2.63 -17.69
C VAL A 424 -3.91 -3.31 -18.74
N GLU A 425 -4.07 -2.71 -19.92
CA GLU A 425 -4.82 -3.31 -21.03
C GLU A 425 -4.16 -4.60 -21.54
N GLU A 426 -2.83 -4.62 -21.68
CA GLU A 426 -2.08 -5.84 -22.03
C GLU A 426 -2.29 -6.93 -20.99
N HIS A 427 -2.23 -6.57 -19.70
CA HIS A 427 -2.38 -7.52 -18.60
C HIS A 427 -3.79 -8.12 -18.56
N LEU A 428 -4.82 -7.28 -18.64
CA LEU A 428 -6.22 -7.72 -18.73
C LEU A 428 -6.45 -8.65 -19.90
N THR A 429 -5.88 -8.35 -21.07
CA THR A 429 -6.00 -9.19 -22.26
C THR A 429 -5.39 -10.57 -22.03
N LYS A 430 -4.20 -10.64 -21.40
CA LYS A 430 -3.56 -11.92 -21.07
C LYS A 430 -4.34 -12.70 -20.00
N LEU A 431 -4.90 -12.03 -19.00
CA LEU A 431 -5.73 -12.67 -17.96
C LEU A 431 -7.02 -13.27 -18.53
N ARG A 432 -7.67 -12.57 -19.46
CA ARG A 432 -8.83 -13.09 -20.19
C ARG A 432 -8.46 -14.34 -21.00
N LYS A 433 -7.30 -14.35 -21.66
CA LYS A 433 -6.79 -15.53 -22.38
C LYS A 433 -6.41 -16.69 -21.45
N ALA A 434 -5.89 -16.40 -20.26
CA ALA A 434 -5.57 -17.40 -19.24
C ALA A 434 -6.82 -18.00 -18.56
N GLY A 435 -8.00 -17.42 -18.80
CA GLY A 435 -9.27 -17.93 -18.28
C GLY A 435 -9.45 -17.73 -16.77
N ALA A 436 -8.88 -16.64 -16.23
CA ALA A 436 -9.16 -16.23 -14.85
C ALA A 436 -10.63 -15.78 -14.73
N THR A 437 -11.34 -16.27 -13.70
CA THR A 437 -12.75 -15.95 -13.45
C THR A 437 -12.90 -14.78 -12.48
N GLY A 438 -11.96 -14.61 -11.55
CA GLY A 438 -11.96 -13.50 -10.60
C GLY A 438 -10.70 -12.63 -10.65
N LEU A 439 -10.82 -11.39 -10.18
CA LEU A 439 -9.72 -10.44 -10.01
C LEU A 439 -9.72 -9.86 -8.60
N MET A 440 -8.54 -9.80 -7.98
CA MET A 440 -8.29 -8.95 -6.82
C MET A 440 -7.45 -7.76 -7.28
N LEU A 441 -8.03 -6.56 -7.23
CA LEU A 441 -7.56 -5.37 -7.96
C LEU A 441 -6.56 -4.50 -7.18
N SER A 442 -6.44 -4.74 -5.87
CA SER A 442 -5.55 -4.01 -4.98
C SER A 442 -5.18 -4.83 -3.75
N TRP A 443 -4.20 -4.34 -2.99
CA TRP A 443 -3.84 -4.88 -1.68
C TRP A 443 -4.05 -3.83 -0.59
N THR A 444 -3.33 -3.94 0.53
CA THR A 444 -3.37 -3.00 1.67
C THR A 444 -3.06 -1.55 1.28
N ASN A 445 -2.46 -1.33 0.12
CA ASN A 445 -2.18 0.01 -0.38
C ASN A 445 -3.43 0.84 -0.74
N GLY A 446 -4.58 0.17 -0.84
CA GLY A 446 -5.84 0.78 -1.24
C GLY A 446 -5.89 1.12 -2.72
N SER A 447 -7.09 1.33 -3.25
CA SER A 447 -7.27 1.75 -4.64
C SER A 447 -8.35 2.80 -4.76
N TYR A 448 -7.99 3.92 -5.40
CA TYR A 448 -8.90 5.02 -5.63
C TYR A 448 -9.98 4.62 -6.65
N PRO A 449 -11.27 4.97 -6.44
CA PRO A 449 -12.33 4.73 -7.42
C PRO A 449 -12.14 5.65 -8.64
N GLY A 450 -11.39 5.17 -9.63
CA GLY A 450 -11.05 5.91 -10.84
C GLY A 450 -9.81 5.35 -11.53
N GLY A 451 -9.25 6.12 -12.47
CA GLY A 451 -8.02 5.75 -13.16
C GLY A 451 -8.18 4.55 -14.08
N ASN A 452 -7.41 3.50 -13.83
CA ASN A 452 -7.31 2.32 -14.68
C ASN A 452 -8.43 1.30 -14.44
N LEU A 453 -9.25 1.46 -13.40
CA LEU A 453 -10.36 0.54 -13.13
C LEU A 453 -11.43 0.53 -14.22
N ASP A 454 -11.57 1.62 -15.00
CA ASP A 454 -12.49 1.64 -16.15
C ASP A 454 -12.14 0.59 -17.21
N LEU A 455 -10.86 0.19 -17.27
CA LEU A 455 -10.36 -0.76 -18.28
C LEU A 455 -10.88 -2.18 -18.05
N ILE A 456 -11.45 -2.46 -16.87
CA ILE A 456 -12.03 -3.77 -16.54
C ILE A 456 -13.17 -4.09 -17.52
N ASP A 457 -14.02 -3.10 -17.80
CA ASP A 457 -15.20 -3.22 -18.66
C ASP A 457 -15.05 -2.56 -20.03
N LYS A 458 -14.14 -1.57 -20.18
CA LYS A 458 -13.98 -0.76 -21.40
C LYS A 458 -12.59 -0.90 -22.00
N SER A 459 -12.45 -0.63 -23.30
CA SER A 459 -11.11 -0.55 -23.92
C SER A 459 -10.42 0.78 -23.60
N ALA A 460 -9.10 0.83 -23.70
CA ALA A 460 -8.35 2.08 -23.53
C ALA A 460 -8.80 3.18 -24.51
N ALA A 461 -9.25 2.79 -25.72
CA ALA A 461 -9.77 3.71 -26.71
C ALA A 461 -11.09 4.35 -26.27
N ASP A 462 -12.01 3.55 -25.75
CA ASP A 462 -13.32 4.02 -25.31
C ASP A 462 -13.18 4.95 -24.10
N VAL A 463 -12.33 4.56 -23.13
CA VAL A 463 -12.02 5.41 -21.97
C VAL A 463 -11.41 6.74 -22.39
N ALA A 464 -10.52 6.75 -23.39
CA ALA A 464 -9.93 7.98 -23.89
C ALA A 464 -10.97 8.92 -24.52
N VAL A 465 -11.89 8.38 -25.33
CA VAL A 465 -12.96 9.17 -25.98
C VAL A 465 -13.99 9.65 -24.95
N GLU A 466 -14.38 8.81 -24.02
CA GLU A 466 -15.35 9.12 -22.97
C GLU A 466 -14.81 10.16 -21.99
N ARG A 467 -13.57 10.02 -21.51
CA ARG A 467 -13.01 10.94 -20.51
C ARG A 467 -12.45 12.23 -21.08
N TYR A 468 -11.89 12.22 -22.30
CA TYR A 468 -11.17 13.38 -22.87
C TYR A 468 -11.73 13.90 -24.19
N GLY A 469 -12.60 13.14 -24.86
CA GLY A 469 -13.23 13.51 -26.13
C GLY A 469 -12.47 13.01 -27.36
N ALA A 470 -13.20 12.78 -28.46
CA ALA A 470 -12.68 12.16 -29.68
C ALA A 470 -11.47 12.88 -30.29
N LYS A 471 -11.42 14.22 -30.21
CA LYS A 471 -10.31 15.03 -30.76
C LYS A 471 -9.02 14.94 -29.94
N ALA A 472 -9.13 14.78 -28.61
CA ALA A 472 -7.97 14.70 -27.71
C ALA A 472 -7.50 13.26 -27.48
N ALA A 473 -8.38 12.28 -27.64
CA ALA A 473 -8.11 10.86 -27.38
C ALA A 473 -6.83 10.33 -28.05
N PRO A 474 -6.53 10.60 -29.34
CA PRO A 474 -5.30 10.09 -29.97
C PRO A 474 -4.01 10.64 -29.32
N GLN A 475 -4.02 11.90 -28.88
CA GLN A 475 -2.86 12.52 -28.23
C GLN A 475 -2.70 12.02 -26.79
N VAL A 476 -3.81 11.86 -26.06
CA VAL A 476 -3.80 11.29 -24.70
C VAL A 476 -3.29 9.85 -24.72
N ARG A 477 -3.72 9.03 -25.69
CA ARG A 477 -3.19 7.67 -25.87
C ARG A 477 -1.69 7.66 -26.16
N LYS A 478 -1.20 8.56 -27.02
CA LYS A 478 0.25 8.69 -27.26
C LYS A 478 1.02 9.03 -25.97
N ALA A 479 0.43 9.85 -25.09
CA ALA A 479 1.00 10.14 -23.78
C ALA A 479 0.99 8.89 -22.88
N TRP A 480 -0.12 8.15 -22.80
CA TRP A 480 -0.21 6.88 -22.06
C TRP A 480 0.79 5.83 -22.55
N SER A 481 0.99 5.71 -23.87
CA SER A 481 2.02 4.83 -24.42
C SER A 481 3.43 5.28 -24.05
N ALA A 482 3.67 6.59 -23.98
CA ALA A 482 4.96 7.11 -23.52
C ALA A 482 5.20 6.83 -22.03
N PHE A 483 4.19 7.00 -21.18
CA PHE A 483 4.27 6.66 -19.75
C PHE A 483 4.46 5.16 -19.55
N SER A 484 3.70 4.33 -20.25
CA SER A 484 3.78 2.87 -20.20
C SER A 484 5.16 2.37 -20.63
N ARG A 485 5.72 2.89 -21.72
CA ARG A 485 7.09 2.57 -22.16
C ARG A 485 8.15 3.03 -21.15
N ALA A 486 8.00 4.23 -20.59
CA ALA A 486 8.91 4.72 -19.56
C ALA A 486 8.85 3.84 -18.30
N PHE A 487 7.66 3.42 -17.89
CA PHE A 487 7.45 2.61 -16.69
C PHE A 487 8.00 1.19 -16.82
N ARG A 488 8.07 0.62 -18.04
CA ARG A 488 8.80 -0.64 -18.29
C ARG A 488 10.29 -0.56 -18.00
N GLU A 489 10.89 0.63 -17.96
CA GLU A 489 12.29 0.81 -17.59
C GLU A 489 12.50 0.84 -16.06
N TYR A 490 11.42 0.77 -15.26
CA TYR A 490 11.53 0.75 -13.81
C TYR A 490 12.39 -0.45 -13.35
N PRO A 491 13.43 -0.23 -12.50
CA PRO A 491 14.31 -1.29 -12.00
C PRO A 491 13.61 -2.09 -10.90
N PHE A 492 12.69 -2.96 -11.31
CA PHE A 492 11.83 -3.70 -10.41
C PHE A 492 12.61 -4.74 -9.60
N SER A 493 12.56 -4.62 -8.27
CA SER A 493 12.90 -5.66 -7.31
C SER A 493 12.10 -5.40 -6.03
N VAL A 494 11.67 -6.44 -5.32
CA VAL A 494 10.92 -6.27 -4.05
C VAL A 494 11.72 -5.39 -3.06
N GLY A 495 13.05 -5.56 -3.01
CA GLY A 495 13.90 -4.71 -2.18
C GLY A 495 13.94 -3.24 -2.63
N VAL A 496 13.92 -2.96 -3.94
CA VAL A 496 13.84 -1.58 -4.47
C VAL A 496 12.49 -0.97 -4.13
N VAL A 497 11.41 -1.71 -4.42
CA VAL A 497 10.03 -1.29 -4.18
C VAL A 497 9.80 -0.91 -2.72
N TYR A 498 10.42 -1.65 -1.79
CA TYR A 498 10.31 -1.38 -0.36
C TYR A 498 11.25 -0.29 0.14
N ASN A 499 12.52 -0.25 -0.30
CA ASN A 499 13.52 0.59 0.36
C ASN A 499 13.87 1.88 -0.40
N ALA A 500 13.56 1.96 -1.69
CA ALA A 500 13.95 3.10 -2.51
C ALA A 500 13.06 4.34 -2.23
N PRO A 501 13.61 5.56 -2.40
CA PRO A 501 12.94 6.79 -1.98
C PRO A 501 11.78 7.21 -2.89
N HIS A 502 11.50 6.50 -3.98
CA HIS A 502 10.50 6.90 -4.97
C HIS A 502 9.09 7.02 -4.38
N ASN A 503 8.74 6.28 -3.33
CA ASN A 503 7.44 6.43 -2.66
C ASN A 503 7.36 7.69 -1.78
N CYS A 504 8.46 8.11 -1.17
CA CYS A 504 8.53 9.35 -0.36
C CYS A 504 8.80 10.60 -1.21
N GLY A 505 9.38 10.41 -2.40
CA GLY A 505 9.69 11.49 -3.33
C GLY A 505 10.62 12.54 -2.71
N PRO A 506 10.37 13.84 -2.95
CA PRO A 506 11.21 14.93 -2.45
C PRO A 506 11.29 15.04 -0.92
N MET A 507 10.39 14.41 -0.15
CA MET A 507 10.41 14.54 1.31
C MET A 507 11.71 14.03 1.94
N ASN A 508 12.35 13.01 1.35
CA ASN A 508 13.58 12.46 1.91
C ASN A 508 14.69 13.53 1.97
N LEU A 509 15.19 13.84 3.17
CA LEU A 509 16.19 14.89 3.36
C LEU A 509 17.56 14.46 2.81
N LEU A 510 18.33 15.44 2.34
CA LEU A 510 19.70 15.21 1.88
C LEU A 510 20.68 15.56 3.01
N TYR A 511 21.75 14.77 3.11
CA TYR A 511 22.76 14.92 4.16
C TYR A 511 24.14 15.15 3.55
N ALA A 512 24.84 16.15 4.06
CA ALA A 512 26.20 16.49 3.63
C ALA A 512 27.21 15.38 3.98
N THR A 513 26.99 14.67 5.08
CA THR A 513 27.77 13.51 5.53
C THR A 513 26.91 12.26 5.55
N PRO A 514 27.48 11.06 5.35
CA PRO A 514 26.74 9.82 5.43
C PRO A 514 26.06 9.64 6.79
N THR A 515 24.78 9.28 6.82
CA THR A 515 24.05 9.17 8.09
C THR A 515 24.33 7.86 8.83
N GLY A 516 24.71 6.80 8.10
CA GLY A 516 24.92 5.46 8.66
C GLY A 516 23.64 4.68 8.96
N TYR A 517 22.46 5.26 8.73
CA TYR A 517 21.18 4.58 8.93
C TYR A 517 20.81 3.66 7.77
N ALA A 518 20.17 2.53 8.09
CA ALA A 518 19.60 1.64 7.10
C ALA A 518 18.23 2.15 6.62
N SER A 519 18.01 2.09 5.32
CA SER A 519 16.69 2.34 4.70
C SER A 519 15.64 1.38 5.25
N THR A 520 14.46 1.89 5.58
CA THR A 520 13.37 1.09 6.13
C THR A 520 12.33 0.70 5.07
N MET A 521 11.52 -0.31 5.37
CA MET A 521 10.50 -0.84 4.45
C MET A 521 9.36 0.18 4.23
N VAL A 522 8.98 0.37 2.96
CA VAL A 522 7.79 1.03 2.41
C VAL A 522 7.35 2.32 3.11
N GLN A 523 7.51 3.47 2.44
CA GLN A 523 7.07 4.79 2.91
C GLN A 523 7.59 5.19 4.32
N GLY A 524 8.57 4.46 4.86
CA GLY A 524 9.27 4.80 6.09
C GLY A 524 10.32 5.88 5.86
N LEU A 525 11.56 5.59 6.24
CA LEU A 525 12.69 6.51 6.21
C LEU A 525 13.80 5.90 5.31
N PRO A 526 13.93 6.36 4.06
CA PRO A 526 14.91 5.80 3.14
C PRO A 526 16.35 6.29 3.41
N TYR A 527 16.52 7.40 4.13
CA TYR A 527 17.81 8.03 4.47
C TYR A 527 18.72 8.24 3.25
N ASP A 528 20.01 7.93 3.33
CA ASP A 528 20.99 8.00 2.25
C ASP A 528 21.62 6.63 1.93
N ASN A 529 20.85 5.55 2.14
CA ASN A 529 21.33 4.17 2.00
C ASN A 529 21.22 3.62 0.56
N LEU A 530 22.03 4.14 -0.36
CA LEU A 530 22.04 3.69 -1.77
C LEU A 530 22.28 2.16 -1.91
N LYS A 531 23.06 1.56 -1.00
CA LYS A 531 23.30 0.11 -0.97
C LYS A 531 22.02 -0.68 -0.69
N GLY A 532 21.17 -0.19 0.21
CA GLY A 532 19.86 -0.80 0.49
C GLY A 532 18.84 -0.54 -0.61
N TRP A 533 18.90 0.62 -1.28
CA TRP A 533 17.99 0.97 -2.36
C TRP A 533 18.17 0.11 -3.60
N ARG A 534 19.43 -0.14 -3.99
CA ARG A 534 19.74 -0.86 -5.25
C ARG A 534 19.41 -2.35 -5.19
N ASN A 535 19.41 -2.93 -3.98
CA ASN A 535 19.29 -4.38 -3.73
C ASN A 535 20.22 -5.19 -4.65
N VAL A 536 19.70 -5.70 -5.77
CA VAL A 536 20.40 -6.53 -6.76
C VAL A 536 21.09 -5.74 -7.89
N TYR A 537 20.75 -4.47 -8.10
CA TYR A 537 21.24 -3.69 -9.23
C TYR A 537 22.61 -3.04 -8.98
N PRO A 538 23.52 -3.02 -9.96
CA PRO A 538 24.70 -2.15 -9.94
C PRO A 538 24.32 -0.67 -9.84
N GLU A 539 25.16 0.15 -9.20
CA GLU A 539 24.89 1.58 -8.99
C GLU A 539 24.66 2.34 -10.31
N ASP A 540 25.51 2.09 -11.31
CA ASP A 540 25.40 2.68 -12.65
C ASP A 540 24.09 2.34 -13.35
N VAL A 541 23.70 1.07 -13.29
CA VAL A 541 22.49 0.56 -13.93
C VAL A 541 21.25 1.13 -13.25
N PHE A 542 21.26 1.18 -11.93
CA PHE A 542 20.15 1.73 -11.14
C PHE A 542 19.93 3.23 -11.43
N GLU A 543 21.01 4.02 -11.47
CA GLU A 543 20.96 5.44 -11.85
C GLU A 543 20.42 5.62 -13.27
N ASP A 544 20.92 4.85 -14.24
CA ASP A 544 20.51 4.96 -15.64
C ASP A 544 19.05 4.56 -15.89
N GLN A 545 18.54 3.55 -15.19
CA GLN A 545 17.15 3.14 -15.30
C GLN A 545 16.19 4.21 -14.76
N PHE A 546 16.47 4.81 -13.61
CA PHE A 546 15.68 5.95 -13.10
C PHE A 546 15.82 7.21 -14.00
N ARG A 547 16.97 7.40 -14.65
CA ARG A 547 17.16 8.45 -15.66
C ARG A 547 16.26 8.22 -16.87
N LYS A 548 16.25 7.01 -17.45
CA LYS A 548 15.40 6.63 -18.59
C LYS A 548 13.92 6.77 -18.26
N LEU A 549 13.51 6.29 -17.09
CA LEU A 549 12.15 6.43 -16.57
C LEU A 549 11.73 7.89 -16.50
N SER A 550 12.51 8.74 -15.81
CA SER A 550 12.16 10.16 -15.63
C SER A 550 12.15 10.94 -16.95
N VAL A 551 13.11 10.71 -17.85
CA VAL A 551 13.16 11.35 -19.17
C VAL A 551 12.02 10.88 -20.07
N GLY A 552 11.71 9.59 -20.08
CA GLY A 552 10.59 9.02 -20.82
C GLY A 552 9.25 9.57 -20.34
N TRP A 553 9.09 9.69 -19.02
CA TRP A 553 7.90 10.26 -18.42
C TRP A 553 7.73 11.75 -18.75
N LYS A 554 8.81 12.53 -18.75
CA LYS A 554 8.79 13.94 -19.19
C LYS A 554 8.31 14.10 -20.63
N ARG A 555 8.67 13.18 -21.53
CA ARG A 555 8.15 13.18 -22.92
C ARG A 555 6.64 12.93 -22.96
N GLY A 556 6.12 12.04 -22.11
CA GLY A 556 4.68 11.81 -21.96
C GLY A 556 3.95 13.06 -21.47
N LEU A 557 4.51 13.79 -20.49
CA LEU A 557 3.95 15.06 -20.01
C LEU A 557 3.89 16.13 -21.12
N ALA A 558 4.93 16.26 -21.93
CA ALA A 558 4.94 17.20 -23.05
C ALA A 558 3.89 16.88 -24.13
N LEU A 559 3.56 15.60 -24.33
CA LEU A 559 2.46 15.19 -25.21
C LEU A 559 1.10 15.52 -24.60
N LEU A 560 0.96 15.35 -23.29
CA LEU A 560 -0.25 15.69 -22.56
C LEU A 560 -0.55 17.20 -22.64
N GLU A 561 0.47 18.04 -22.46
CA GLU A 561 0.35 19.50 -22.60
C GLU A 561 -0.16 19.94 -23.98
N LYS A 562 0.25 19.25 -25.05
CA LYS A 562 -0.28 19.48 -26.40
C LYS A 562 -1.75 19.08 -26.52
N ALA A 563 -2.15 17.99 -25.85
CA ALA A 563 -3.53 17.53 -25.83
C ALA A 563 -4.47 18.51 -25.09
N ALA A 564 -3.96 19.28 -24.12
CA ALA A 564 -4.74 20.25 -23.34
C ALA A 564 -5.59 21.21 -24.19
N ARG A 565 -5.06 21.64 -25.35
CA ARG A 565 -5.74 22.58 -26.26
C ARG A 565 -6.94 21.96 -26.99
N LEU A 566 -6.98 20.62 -27.08
CA LEU A 566 -7.99 19.87 -27.82
C LEU A 566 -9.10 19.33 -26.92
N VAL A 567 -8.95 19.43 -25.59
CA VAL A 567 -9.93 18.91 -24.63
C VAL A 567 -11.13 19.87 -24.52
N PRO A 568 -12.37 19.37 -24.68
CA PRO A 568 -13.57 20.18 -24.48
C PRO A 568 -13.67 20.72 -23.05
N LYS A 569 -14.26 21.92 -22.87
CA LYS A 569 -14.44 22.55 -21.55
C LYS A 569 -15.14 21.62 -20.55
N ALA A 570 -16.15 20.87 -20.98
CA ALA A 570 -16.89 19.93 -20.14
C ALA A 570 -16.04 18.76 -19.59
N LYS A 571 -14.96 18.38 -20.29
CA LYS A 571 -14.07 17.27 -19.92
C LYS A 571 -12.74 17.74 -19.31
N ARG A 572 -12.60 19.05 -19.08
CA ARG A 572 -11.35 19.65 -18.61
C ARG A 572 -10.98 19.21 -17.20
N ALA A 573 -11.95 18.90 -16.34
CA ALA A 573 -11.71 18.37 -14.99
C ALA A 573 -10.94 17.04 -15.03
N ASN A 574 -11.38 16.08 -15.88
CA ASN A 574 -10.72 14.79 -16.05
C ASN A 574 -9.29 14.94 -16.58
N TYR A 575 -9.07 15.89 -17.50
CA TYR A 575 -7.74 16.20 -18.01
C TYR A 575 -6.84 16.80 -16.92
N THR A 576 -7.35 17.75 -16.13
CA THR A 576 -6.61 18.35 -15.02
C THR A 576 -6.23 17.32 -13.97
N GLU A 577 -7.12 16.37 -13.67
CA GLU A 577 -6.80 15.24 -12.79
C GLU A 577 -5.65 14.38 -13.36
N LEU A 578 -5.73 13.96 -14.63
CA LEU A 578 -4.69 13.16 -15.28
C LEU A 578 -3.33 13.88 -15.28
N ASP A 579 -3.33 15.18 -15.60
CA ASP A 579 -2.11 16.01 -15.61
C ASP A 579 -1.51 16.13 -14.21
N ARG A 580 -2.33 16.33 -13.17
CA ARG A 580 -1.86 16.38 -11.77
C ARG A 580 -1.22 15.08 -11.33
N MET A 581 -1.88 13.93 -11.59
CA MET A 581 -1.35 12.61 -11.22
C MET A 581 -0.06 12.30 -11.97
N ALA A 582 -0.01 12.58 -13.28
CA ALA A 582 1.19 12.37 -14.09
C ALA A 582 2.36 13.26 -13.64
N ARG A 583 2.11 14.52 -13.28
CA ARG A 583 3.15 15.44 -12.78
C ARG A 583 3.63 15.04 -11.39
N ALA A 584 2.74 14.61 -10.50
CA ALA A 584 3.11 14.09 -9.19
C ALA A 584 4.03 12.88 -9.33
N ALA A 585 3.65 11.90 -10.17
CA ALA A 585 4.49 10.73 -10.45
C ALA A 585 5.87 11.11 -11.03
N TYR A 586 5.92 12.09 -11.93
CA TYR A 586 7.19 12.62 -12.44
C TYR A 586 8.08 13.20 -11.33
N CYS A 587 7.53 14.01 -10.42
CA CYS A 587 8.28 14.58 -9.30
C CYS A 587 8.91 13.49 -8.44
N HIS A 588 8.18 12.40 -8.18
CA HIS A 588 8.67 11.25 -7.43
C HIS A 588 9.81 10.53 -8.15
N PHE A 589 9.63 10.13 -9.40
CA PHE A 589 10.67 9.40 -10.15
C PHE A 589 11.91 10.26 -10.41
N ARG A 590 11.73 11.55 -10.68
CA ARG A 590 12.83 12.47 -10.91
C ARG A 590 13.59 12.77 -9.61
N SER A 591 12.90 12.95 -8.50
CA SER A 591 13.55 13.13 -7.20
C SER A 591 14.33 11.88 -6.79
N ALA A 592 13.79 10.68 -7.00
CA ALA A 592 14.54 9.44 -6.75
C ALA A 592 15.85 9.38 -7.55
N TYR A 593 15.82 9.72 -8.85
CA TYR A 593 17.03 9.85 -9.68
C TYR A 593 18.02 10.87 -9.09
N LEU A 594 17.55 12.06 -8.73
CA LEU A 594 18.40 13.13 -8.19
C LEU A 594 19.04 12.74 -6.86
N GLN A 595 18.32 12.05 -5.99
CA GLN A 595 18.84 11.55 -4.71
C GLN A 595 19.93 10.50 -4.93
N ILE A 596 19.75 9.58 -5.89
CA ILE A 596 20.79 8.60 -6.27
C ILE A 596 22.05 9.34 -6.76
N VAL A 597 21.88 10.30 -7.68
CA VAL A 597 23.00 11.11 -8.20
C VAL A 597 23.68 11.89 -7.09
N PHE A 598 22.92 12.43 -6.12
CA PHE A 598 23.47 13.18 -5.00
C PHE A 598 24.37 12.29 -4.12
N VAL A 599 23.85 11.15 -3.65
CA VAL A 599 24.60 10.21 -2.79
C VAL A 599 25.85 9.72 -3.50
N ARG A 600 25.73 9.32 -4.77
CA ARG A 600 26.86 8.84 -5.57
C ARG A 600 27.90 9.93 -5.84
N THR A 601 27.47 11.16 -6.09
CA THR A 601 28.38 12.29 -6.34
C THR A 601 29.07 12.71 -5.04
N ARG A 602 28.39 12.65 -3.90
CA ARG A 602 28.94 12.92 -2.57
C ARG A 602 30.03 11.89 -2.19
N ASP A 603 29.73 10.60 -2.35
CA ASP A 603 30.60 9.49 -1.95
C ASP A 603 31.66 9.15 -3.02
N GLY A 604 31.52 9.74 -4.21
CA GLY A 604 32.42 9.53 -5.34
C GLY A 604 33.75 10.29 -5.24
N LYS A 605 34.72 9.89 -6.08
CA LYS A 605 36.09 10.42 -6.11
C LYS A 605 36.27 11.66 -7.00
N LEU A 606 35.19 12.40 -7.30
CA LEU A 606 35.28 13.56 -8.18
C LEU A 606 36.10 14.68 -7.53
N PRO A 607 36.87 15.46 -8.32
CA PRO A 607 37.52 16.67 -7.84
C PRO A 607 36.47 17.61 -7.24
N GLU A 608 36.80 18.20 -6.10
CA GLU A 608 35.86 18.93 -5.26
C GLU A 608 35.07 20.02 -6.00
N LYS A 609 35.73 20.81 -6.85
CA LYS A 609 35.07 21.86 -7.65
C LYS A 609 34.02 21.28 -8.61
N ALA A 610 34.33 20.17 -9.28
CA ALA A 610 33.41 19.50 -10.18
C ALA A 610 32.27 18.81 -9.42
N ARG A 611 32.59 18.21 -8.26
CA ARG A 611 31.63 17.61 -7.34
C ARG A 611 30.61 18.65 -6.86
N ASN A 612 31.08 19.76 -6.31
CA ASN A 612 30.22 20.83 -5.79
C ASN A 612 29.34 21.44 -6.90
N ALA A 613 29.89 21.70 -8.08
CA ALA A 613 29.11 22.20 -9.21
C ALA A 613 27.99 21.23 -9.62
N LYS A 614 28.24 19.92 -9.61
CA LYS A 614 27.23 18.90 -9.91
C LYS A 614 26.19 18.80 -8.80
N LEU A 615 26.59 18.84 -7.53
CA LEU A 615 25.68 18.84 -6.38
C LEU A 615 24.75 20.05 -6.39
N VAL A 616 25.27 21.26 -6.66
CA VAL A 616 24.46 22.48 -6.74
C VAL A 616 23.40 22.39 -7.85
N ARG A 617 23.74 21.81 -9.02
CA ARG A 617 22.76 21.58 -10.09
C ARG A 617 21.65 20.62 -9.66
N VAL A 618 22.01 19.52 -8.99
CA VAL A 618 21.05 18.55 -8.45
C VAL A 618 20.14 19.19 -7.41
N LEU A 619 20.70 19.97 -6.48
CA LEU A 619 19.94 20.68 -5.45
C LEU A 619 18.95 21.69 -6.05
N ASN A 620 19.37 22.46 -7.07
CA ASN A 620 18.49 23.41 -7.74
C ASN A 620 17.31 22.71 -8.45
N GLU A 621 17.57 21.57 -9.08
CA GLU A 621 16.50 20.80 -9.73
C GLU A 621 15.54 20.20 -8.69
N GLU A 622 16.06 19.68 -7.58
CA GLU A 622 15.27 19.13 -6.48
C GLU A 622 14.37 20.20 -5.83
N ILE A 623 14.85 21.43 -5.68
CA ILE A 623 14.06 22.57 -5.18
C ILE A 623 12.84 22.83 -6.09
N GLU A 624 13.03 22.84 -7.41
CA GLU A 624 11.93 23.07 -8.35
C GLU A 624 10.91 21.93 -8.35
N LEU A 625 11.37 20.68 -8.18
CA LEU A 625 10.46 19.53 -8.04
C LEU A 625 9.66 19.59 -6.73
N ALA A 626 10.31 19.92 -5.61
CA ALA A 626 9.65 20.07 -4.31
C ALA A 626 8.60 21.19 -4.35
N LYS A 627 8.90 22.33 -4.99
CA LYS A 627 7.94 23.43 -5.21
C LYS A 627 6.76 22.99 -6.08
N THR A 628 7.03 22.27 -7.16
CA THR A 628 5.98 21.75 -8.06
C THR A 628 5.06 20.80 -7.31
N LEU A 629 5.62 19.83 -6.58
CA LEU A 629 4.86 18.87 -5.79
C LEU A 629 4.06 19.56 -4.68
N HIS A 630 4.65 20.54 -3.99
CA HIS A 630 3.96 21.34 -2.98
C HIS A 630 2.72 22.04 -3.58
N GLY A 631 2.85 22.64 -4.77
CA GLY A 631 1.73 23.25 -5.47
C GLY A 631 0.61 22.27 -5.84
N LEU A 632 0.95 21.00 -6.12
CA LEU A 632 -0.01 19.94 -6.44
C LEU A 632 -0.73 19.43 -5.18
N VAL A 633 0.00 19.22 -4.08
CA VAL A 633 -0.57 18.73 -2.80
C VAL A 633 -1.56 19.72 -2.19
N LEU A 634 -1.34 21.03 -2.37
CA LEU A 634 -2.31 22.05 -1.94
C LEU A 634 -3.61 22.02 -2.76
N GLN A 635 -3.58 21.45 -3.97
CA GLN A 635 -4.68 21.39 -4.92
C GLN A 635 -5.44 20.08 -4.91
N ASP A 636 -4.83 19.00 -4.43
CA ASP A 636 -5.40 17.66 -4.48
C ASP A 636 -4.96 16.90 -3.22
N SER A 637 -5.93 16.63 -2.34
CA SER A 637 -5.66 16.01 -1.06
C SER A 637 -5.24 14.53 -1.19
N ARG A 638 -5.41 13.93 -2.36
CA ARG A 638 -5.13 12.50 -2.57
C ARG A 638 -3.63 12.24 -2.83
N ILE A 639 -2.88 13.26 -3.25
CA ILE A 639 -1.44 13.13 -3.54
C ILE A 639 -0.67 12.95 -2.22
N GLY A 640 0.17 11.93 -2.19
CA GLY A 640 0.93 11.53 -1.01
C GLY A 640 0.15 10.62 -0.06
N PHE A 641 -1.15 10.39 -0.26
CA PHE A 641 -1.95 9.53 0.61
C PHE A 641 -1.98 8.08 0.11
N GLU A 642 -1.87 7.14 1.04
CA GLU A 642 -1.91 5.70 0.84
C GLU A 642 -2.59 5.06 2.07
N ALA A 643 -3.42 4.03 1.88
CA ALA A 643 -4.34 3.56 2.92
C ALA A 643 -3.64 3.00 4.18
N ALA A 644 -2.54 2.27 4.03
CA ALA A 644 -1.80 1.62 5.10
C ALA A 644 -0.77 2.54 5.79
N ASN A 645 -0.12 3.46 5.08
CA ASN A 645 0.90 4.37 5.63
C ASN A 645 0.42 5.82 5.79
N HIS A 646 -0.84 6.09 5.46
CA HIS A 646 -1.45 7.41 5.41
C HIS A 646 -0.69 8.35 4.45
N TYR A 647 -0.32 9.56 4.89
CA TYR A 647 0.44 10.47 4.04
C TYR A 647 1.93 10.15 4.09
N SER A 648 2.58 9.95 2.94
CA SER A 648 4.04 9.84 2.80
C SER A 648 4.75 11.16 3.09
N TYR A 649 4.08 12.30 2.90
CA TYR A 649 4.62 13.62 3.18
C TYR A 649 3.51 14.63 3.40
N THR A 650 3.83 15.69 4.14
CA THR A 650 2.98 16.87 4.31
C THR A 650 3.48 18.04 3.47
N ALA A 651 2.62 19.06 3.30
CA ALA A 651 3.05 20.30 2.65
C ALA A 651 4.19 21.01 3.40
N ASN A 652 4.36 20.76 4.70
CA ASN A 652 5.47 21.32 5.47
C ASN A 652 6.77 20.56 5.22
N ASP A 653 6.72 19.23 5.08
CA ASP A 653 7.90 18.40 4.79
C ASP A 653 8.53 18.80 3.44
N LEU A 654 7.71 19.17 2.46
CA LEU A 654 8.20 19.69 1.17
C LEU A 654 8.86 21.07 1.30
N LYS A 655 8.43 21.91 2.25
CA LYS A 655 9.12 23.18 2.55
C LYS A 655 10.43 22.93 3.28
N GLU A 656 10.43 21.99 4.22
CA GLU A 656 11.62 21.56 4.95
C GLU A 656 12.69 21.05 3.98
N LYS A 657 12.30 20.24 2.99
CA LYS A 657 13.20 19.82 1.92
C LYS A 657 13.84 21.00 1.19
N VAL A 658 13.07 22.03 0.81
CA VAL A 658 13.62 23.22 0.13
C VAL A 658 14.62 23.94 1.05
N LEU A 659 14.30 24.09 2.34
CA LEU A 659 15.22 24.68 3.32
C LEU A 659 16.51 23.83 3.48
N ASN A 660 16.40 22.52 3.50
CA ASN A 660 17.53 21.59 3.53
C ASN A 660 18.40 21.74 2.28
N CYS A 661 17.81 21.78 1.08
CA CYS A 661 18.55 21.97 -0.16
C CYS A 661 19.24 23.34 -0.23
N GLU A 662 18.60 24.40 0.25
CA GLU A 662 19.18 25.75 0.33
C GLU A 662 20.35 25.81 1.31
N SER A 663 20.22 25.19 2.49
CA SER A 663 21.32 25.08 3.46
C SER A 663 22.52 24.31 2.87
N LEU A 664 22.27 23.18 2.20
CA LEU A 664 23.34 22.43 1.52
C LEU A 664 23.94 23.22 0.36
N ARG A 665 23.15 24.04 -0.34
CA ARG A 665 23.65 24.92 -1.40
C ARG A 665 24.62 25.96 -0.85
N GLU A 666 24.37 26.50 0.34
CA GLU A 666 25.32 27.41 1.00
C GLU A 666 26.62 26.68 1.41
N VAL A 667 26.53 25.43 1.86
CA VAL A 667 27.70 24.62 2.23
C VAL A 667 28.55 24.25 1.03
N PHE A 668 27.94 23.78 -0.07
CA PHE A 668 28.67 23.36 -1.27
C PHE A 668 28.99 24.51 -2.24
N GLY A 669 28.24 25.61 -2.17
CA GLY A 669 28.42 26.80 -3.00
C GLY A 669 29.46 27.77 -2.47
N LYS A 670 29.81 27.70 -1.18
CA LYS A 670 30.94 28.44 -0.61
C LYS A 670 32.25 27.66 -0.79
N ARG A 671 32.85 27.75 -1.98
CA ARG A 671 34.30 27.59 -2.19
C ARG A 671 34.77 28.46 -3.33
#